data_AF-A0A182X783-F1
#
_entry.id   AF-A0A182X783-F1
#
_cell.length_a   1.000
_cell.length_b   1.000
_cell.length_c   1.000
_cell.angle_alpha   90.00
_cell.angle_beta   90.00
_cell.angle_gamma   90.00
#
_symmetry.space_group_name_H-M   'P 1'
#
loop_
_entity.id
_entity.type
_entity.pdbx_description
1 polymer ?
#
loop_
_entity_poly.entity_id
_entity_poly.type
_entity_poly.pdbx_seq_one_letter_code
_entity_poly.pdbx_strand_id
1 'polypeptide(L)'
;MVLPTPYKPSLPPAPANLPNERMQKIDRNIVYQLDNRERGYRTRKIRRNATAMSATPAIISAGCGEQTFHQLAIEVAEQVVLNRLRTEDLCKPINDLASETESVFNIEQSHNGLLTATVQTNRSVNVFQTASLQKVVKYPTGDRSVWTLAFHPTNDQIIAFGTLGGTVLVYVDNHLVGTLNEPEPIGSLCFHPTENYLLLTSMNEVIFWDWKNDKTYTTGMYSDCKCRFLHVTQDLRLITGISQTQTHVMAGIGKNVEEVEPEYLMVSFLRSLSLMLDKLELTLSTQVDHLLQLEMSKQCLIWIHLLQTINQKREQVRCSPTVGPADKCTKSNLNLTLMSLIRKIDALEEGLLTRNRYSNTMCISTEISQRLWSPGTVLFTQPLSYFRKICQNYICQGHRSYIKYVFDLSLLGELLRKVCRMLYTLAPSELPDTWDHISQMCGMPRSPEKHCVLQAWDLDSFHGDVDDLPDFKEDWKNVITICLINNDSNVAISQCEQYVASVRFRSVKEMEIRSLRRDNFGESIFVFKFTANFVSLSFSPSGRYVAVGLRCRRNLKYAYILDKDRRWRIGVNLGLPDDSSSSSEAGTVSQNERVGIKLCLPRDPDKYLEINCIKWASLPGYGLLLGLKSKFVQVCR
;
A
#
# COMPACT_ATOMS: atom_id res chain seq x y z
N MET A 1 0.26 52.74 80.35
CA MET A 1 1.10 53.32 79.29
C MET A 1 2.41 52.55 79.27
N VAL A 2 2.70 51.89 78.16
CA VAL A 2 3.64 50.76 78.04
C VAL A 2 5.03 51.24 77.63
N LEU A 3 6.06 50.71 78.29
CA LEU A 3 7.50 50.89 77.99
C LEU A 3 7.91 50.17 76.68
N PRO A 4 8.92 50.66 75.93
CA PRO A 4 9.34 50.07 74.66
C PRO A 4 10.31 48.88 74.85
N THR A 5 10.17 47.87 74.00
CA THR A 5 11.04 46.69 73.85
C THR A 5 12.18 46.94 72.86
N PRO A 6 13.31 46.18 72.94
CA PRO A 6 14.50 46.44 72.11
C PRO A 6 14.44 45.78 70.72
N TYR A 7 15.08 46.45 69.75
CA TYR A 7 15.26 46.06 68.35
C TYR A 7 15.98 44.71 68.17
N LYS A 8 15.45 43.85 67.28
CA LYS A 8 16.16 42.71 66.66
C LYS A 8 16.47 43.03 65.19
N PRO A 9 17.64 42.67 64.64
CA PRO A 9 17.95 42.88 63.22
C PRO A 9 17.24 41.86 62.32
N SER A 10 16.81 42.32 61.15
CA SER A 10 16.13 41.57 60.10
C SER A 10 17.09 40.62 59.34
N LEU A 11 16.77 39.34 59.30
CA LEU A 11 17.34 38.37 58.34
C LEU A 11 16.75 38.60 56.94
N PRO A 12 17.52 38.39 55.85
CA PRO A 12 17.01 38.49 54.48
C PRO A 12 16.04 37.35 54.15
N PRO A 13 15.12 37.54 53.20
CA PRO A 13 14.14 36.51 52.82
C PRO A 13 14.83 35.33 52.13
N ALA A 14 14.39 34.13 52.49
CA ALA A 14 14.80 32.89 51.83
C ALA A 14 14.40 32.90 50.35
N PRO A 15 15.22 32.33 49.44
CA PRO A 15 14.89 32.29 48.02
C PRO A 15 13.66 31.41 47.78
N ALA A 16 12.78 31.89 46.90
CA ALA A 16 11.59 31.18 46.46
C ALA A 16 11.95 29.80 45.90
N ASN A 17 11.26 28.76 46.38
CA ASN A 17 11.33 27.41 45.85
C ASN A 17 10.85 27.42 44.39
N LEU A 18 11.79 27.37 43.45
CA LEU A 18 11.54 26.91 42.08
C LEU A 18 11.01 25.46 42.15
N PRO A 19 9.94 25.10 41.42
CA PRO A 19 9.53 23.71 41.34
C PRO A 19 10.67 22.92 40.69
N ASN A 20 11.19 21.94 41.44
CA ASN A 20 12.09 20.93 40.91
C ASN A 20 11.36 20.17 39.79
N GLU A 21 11.55 20.60 38.54
CA GLU A 21 11.39 19.73 37.37
C GLU A 21 12.42 18.62 37.47
N ARG A 22 12.11 17.60 38.27
CA ARG A 22 12.72 16.28 38.10
C ARG A 22 12.32 15.85 36.69
N MET A 23 13.23 16.02 35.72
CA MET A 23 13.18 15.34 34.43
C MET A 23 12.70 13.91 34.69
N GLN A 24 11.48 13.58 34.28
CA GLN A 24 10.99 12.22 34.34
C GLN A 24 12.01 11.35 33.61
N LYS A 25 12.53 10.34 34.29
CA LYS A 25 13.48 9.39 33.73
C LYS A 25 12.72 8.58 32.67
N ILE A 26 12.79 9.03 31.42
CA ILE A 26 12.23 8.30 30.28
C ILE A 26 13.08 7.04 30.14
N ASP A 27 12.50 5.85 30.31
CA ASP A 27 13.17 4.57 29.99
C ASP A 27 13.43 4.53 28.48
N ARG A 28 14.59 5.01 28.06
CA ARG A 28 15.01 5.09 26.65
C ARG A 28 15.61 3.76 26.25
N ASN A 29 15.07 3.16 25.18
CA ASN A 29 15.66 1.96 24.63
C ASN A 29 16.96 2.27 23.86
N ILE A 30 17.74 1.22 23.59
CA ILE A 30 19.04 1.33 22.93
C ILE A 30 18.95 1.96 21.54
N VAL A 31 17.85 1.72 20.81
CA VAL A 31 17.65 2.27 19.47
C VAL A 31 17.46 3.78 19.52
N TYR A 32 16.62 4.27 20.44
CA TYR A 32 16.41 5.69 20.67
C TYR A 32 17.71 6.43 21.07
N GLN A 33 18.58 5.77 21.84
CA GLN A 33 19.88 6.34 22.21
C GLN A 33 20.85 6.42 21.02
N LEU A 34 20.80 5.44 20.10
CA LEU A 34 21.58 5.44 18.87
C LEU A 34 21.13 6.57 17.93
N ASP A 35 19.82 6.72 17.73
CA ASP A 35 19.24 7.74 16.84
C ASP A 35 19.61 9.16 17.27
N ASN A 36 19.63 9.40 18.58
CA ASN A 36 19.94 10.72 19.14
C ASN A 36 21.43 10.93 19.46
N ARG A 37 22.31 9.99 19.06
CA ARG A 37 23.77 10.03 19.27
C ARG A 37 24.15 10.45 20.70
N GLU A 38 23.40 9.98 21.70
CA GLU A 38 23.62 10.38 23.08
C GLU A 38 25.02 9.91 23.53
N ARG A 39 25.75 10.79 24.24
CA ARG A 39 27.16 10.58 24.59
C ARG A 39 27.34 9.31 25.45
N GLY A 40 27.74 8.22 24.80
CA GLY A 40 28.05 6.95 25.47
C GLY A 40 28.67 5.91 24.53
N TYR A 41 28.27 5.91 23.26
CA TYR A 41 28.84 5.04 22.23
C TYR A 41 29.79 5.80 21.32
N ARG A 42 30.90 6.31 21.89
CA ARG A 42 32.09 6.51 21.05
C ARG A 42 32.60 5.11 20.74
N THR A 43 32.48 4.68 19.48
CA THR A 43 33.32 3.60 18.95
C THR A 43 34.74 3.92 19.42
N ARG A 44 35.29 3.09 20.32
CA ARG A 44 36.70 3.21 20.70
C ARG A 44 37.45 3.16 19.38
N LYS A 45 38.05 4.27 18.96
CA LYS A 45 39.08 4.25 17.92
C LYS A 45 40.10 3.22 18.41
N ILE A 46 40.09 2.05 17.79
CA ILE A 46 41.10 1.02 18.05
C ILE A 46 42.41 1.69 17.67
N ARG A 47 43.18 2.12 18.68
CA ARG A 47 44.57 2.54 18.48
C ARG A 47 45.26 1.32 17.88
N ARG A 48 45.64 1.41 16.61
CA ARG A 48 46.57 0.46 15.99
C ARG A 48 47.88 0.56 16.76
N ASN A 49 48.09 -0.32 17.73
CA ASN A 49 49.44 -0.65 18.16
C ASN A 49 50.04 -1.44 17.00
N ALA A 50 50.89 -0.77 16.24
CA ALA A 50 51.70 -1.38 15.21
C ALA A 50 52.73 -2.29 15.89
N THR A 51 52.47 -3.60 15.92
CA THR A 51 53.47 -4.66 15.90
C THR A 51 52.79 -6.02 15.77
N ALA A 52 53.38 -6.86 14.91
CA ALA A 52 53.08 -8.27 14.64
C ALA A 52 52.04 -8.56 13.53
N MET A 53 52.57 -9.23 12.51
CA MET A 53 51.98 -9.62 11.24
C MET A 53 50.90 -10.69 11.38
N SER A 54 49.83 -10.57 10.61
CA SER A 54 49.06 -11.66 10.03
C SER A 54 48.11 -11.10 8.97
N ALA A 55 48.09 -11.71 7.80
CA ALA A 55 47.43 -11.21 6.60
C ALA A 55 45.91 -11.29 6.67
N THR A 56 45.26 -10.18 6.24
CA THR A 56 43.84 -10.01 5.87
C THR A 56 42.78 -10.21 6.97
N PRO A 57 42.01 -9.13 7.23
CA PRO A 57 40.62 -9.17 6.78
C PRO A 57 40.18 -7.90 6.05
N ALA A 58 39.14 -8.08 5.24
CA ALA A 58 38.46 -7.07 4.45
C ALA A 58 38.23 -5.77 5.22
N ILE A 59 38.52 -4.66 4.54
CA ILE A 59 38.16 -3.31 4.98
C ILE A 59 36.63 -3.23 4.97
N ILE A 60 36.00 -3.54 6.10
CA ILE A 60 34.62 -3.13 6.36
C ILE A 60 34.68 -1.62 6.53
N SER A 61 34.17 -0.90 5.52
CA SER A 61 33.87 0.53 5.62
C SER A 61 33.16 0.79 6.95
N ALA A 62 33.70 1.70 7.76
CA ALA A 62 33.20 1.98 9.11
C ALA A 62 31.70 2.34 9.16
N GLY A 63 31.10 2.80 8.05
CA GLY A 63 29.67 3.09 7.94
C GLY A 63 28.77 1.86 7.72
N CYS A 64 29.30 0.76 7.16
CA CYS A 64 28.53 -0.46 6.91
C CYS A 64 28.21 -1.21 8.23
N GLY A 65 29.14 -1.18 9.18
CA GLY A 65 28.95 -1.78 10.50
C GLY A 65 27.89 -1.06 11.34
N GLU A 66 27.79 0.27 11.27
CA GLU A 66 26.83 1.06 12.04
C GLU A 66 25.39 0.86 11.53
N GLN A 67 25.18 0.89 10.21
CA GLN A 67 23.86 0.63 9.61
C GLN A 67 23.37 -0.80 9.91
N THR A 68 24.26 -1.78 9.80
CA THR A 68 23.92 -3.18 10.08
C THR A 68 23.62 -3.37 11.58
N PHE A 69 24.40 -2.75 12.47
CA PHE A 69 24.13 -2.76 13.90
C PHE A 69 22.80 -2.10 14.25
N HIS A 70 22.50 -0.96 13.63
CA HIS A 70 21.24 -0.25 13.82
C HIS A 70 20.04 -1.11 13.41
N GLN A 71 20.08 -1.72 12.22
CA GLN A 71 19.05 -2.65 11.75
C GLN A 71 18.85 -3.82 12.75
N LEU A 72 19.93 -4.44 13.20
CA LEU A 72 19.87 -5.53 14.19
C LEU A 72 19.27 -5.05 15.52
N ALA A 73 19.58 -3.83 15.97
CA ALA A 73 19.04 -3.27 17.20
C ALA A 73 17.52 -3.05 17.11
N ILE A 74 17.02 -2.58 15.96
CA ILE A 74 15.59 -2.46 15.68
C ILE A 74 14.92 -3.83 15.77
N GLU A 75 15.45 -4.82 15.04
CA GLU A 75 14.88 -6.16 15.00
C GLU A 75 14.85 -6.81 16.39
N VAL A 76 15.92 -6.66 17.17
CA VAL A 76 15.97 -7.16 18.55
C VAL A 76 14.91 -6.47 19.43
N ALA A 77 14.75 -5.16 19.31
CA ALA A 77 13.73 -4.43 20.07
C ALA A 77 12.32 -4.92 19.76
N GLU A 78 12.00 -5.16 18.48
CA GLU A 78 10.72 -5.74 18.06
C GLU A 78 10.54 -7.17 18.58
N GLN A 79 11.55 -8.03 18.49
CA GLN A 79 11.48 -9.40 19.01
C GLN A 79 11.19 -9.43 20.52
N VAL A 80 11.83 -8.56 21.29
CA VAL A 80 11.60 -8.46 22.74
C VAL A 80 10.15 -8.09 23.03
N VAL A 81 9.60 -7.10 22.33
CA VAL A 81 8.19 -6.71 22.46
C VAL A 81 7.26 -7.86 22.11
N LEU A 82 7.50 -8.55 20.99
CA LEU A 82 6.66 -9.67 20.54
C LEU A 82 6.71 -10.85 21.51
N ASN A 83 7.87 -11.15 22.10
CA ASN A 83 7.99 -12.20 23.10
C ASN A 83 7.22 -11.86 24.37
N ARG A 84 7.31 -10.61 24.86
CA ARG A 84 6.55 -10.19 26.05
C ARG A 84 5.04 -10.15 25.79
N LEU A 85 4.60 -9.74 24.61
CA LEU A 85 3.18 -9.76 24.21
C LEU A 85 2.54 -11.17 24.27
N ARG A 86 3.35 -12.23 24.11
CA ARG A 86 2.88 -13.62 24.24
C ARG A 86 2.61 -14.02 25.68
N THR A 87 3.34 -13.46 26.65
CA THR A 87 3.30 -13.91 28.05
C THR A 87 2.59 -12.92 28.98
N GLU A 88 2.66 -11.62 28.69
CA GLU A 88 2.21 -10.52 29.54
C GLU A 88 1.00 -9.78 28.95
N ASP A 89 0.12 -9.20 29.79
CA ASP A 89 -0.81 -8.16 29.34
C ASP A 89 -0.13 -6.80 29.50
N LEU A 90 0.24 -6.21 28.37
CA LEU A 90 0.99 -4.95 28.31
C LEU A 90 0.11 -3.75 27.95
N CYS A 91 -1.21 -3.93 27.95
CA CYS A 91 -2.16 -2.87 27.65
C CYS A 91 -2.23 -1.89 28.83
N LYS A 92 -1.78 -0.64 28.62
CA LYS A 92 -1.92 0.43 29.59
C LYS A 92 -2.94 1.45 29.07
N PRO A 93 -4.11 1.59 29.74
CA PRO A 93 -5.08 2.61 29.33
C PRO A 93 -4.51 4.01 29.58
N ILE A 94 -4.81 4.94 28.68
CA ILE A 94 -4.41 6.33 28.81
C ILE A 94 -5.53 7.06 29.54
N ASN A 95 -5.31 7.36 30.82
CA ASN A 95 -6.33 7.95 31.69
C ASN A 95 -6.68 9.41 31.34
N ASP A 96 -5.96 10.06 30.42
CA ASP A 96 -6.22 11.46 30.06
C ASP A 96 -7.36 11.63 29.03
N LEU A 97 -7.88 10.53 28.49
CA LEU A 97 -9.11 10.50 27.68
C LEU A 97 -10.35 10.12 28.53
N ALA A 98 -10.38 10.47 29.83
CA ALA A 98 -11.31 9.93 30.83
C ALA A 98 -12.83 10.11 30.58
N SER A 99 -13.29 10.73 29.50
CA SER A 99 -14.71 10.63 29.11
C SER A 99 -14.96 9.37 28.29
N GLU A 100 -15.75 8.44 28.83
CA GLU A 100 -16.06 7.10 28.30
C GLU A 100 -16.75 7.05 26.91
N THR A 101 -16.79 8.15 26.16
CA THR A 101 -17.62 8.32 24.95
C THR A 101 -16.82 8.52 23.66
N GLU A 102 -15.48 8.51 23.72
CA GLU A 102 -14.64 8.93 22.59
C GLU A 102 -14.02 7.75 21.84
N SER A 103 -14.75 7.23 20.86
CA SER A 103 -14.25 6.19 19.95
C SER A 103 -13.11 6.74 19.11
N VAL A 104 -11.94 6.10 19.17
CA VAL A 104 -10.78 6.44 18.33
C VAL A 104 -10.85 5.63 17.05
N PHE A 105 -10.83 6.31 15.90
CA PHE A 105 -10.96 5.64 14.59
C PHE A 105 -9.67 5.64 13.76
N ASN A 106 -8.79 6.60 13.98
CA ASN A 106 -7.53 6.72 13.26
C ASN A 106 -6.42 7.20 14.20
N ILE A 107 -5.22 6.72 13.95
CA ILE A 107 -3.99 7.04 14.70
C ILE A 107 -2.90 7.26 13.67
N GLU A 108 -2.22 8.39 13.75
CA GLU A 108 -1.07 8.69 12.91
C GLU A 108 0.08 9.21 13.77
N GLN A 109 1.30 9.09 13.28
CA GLN A 109 2.50 9.51 13.99
C GLN A 109 3.31 10.49 13.16
N SER A 110 4.07 11.35 13.84
CA SER A 110 5.07 12.18 13.20
C SER A 110 6.16 11.30 12.57
N HIS A 111 6.85 11.82 11.55
CA HIS A 111 7.90 11.08 10.84
C HIS A 111 9.04 10.58 11.75
N ASN A 112 9.30 11.27 12.86
CA ASN A 112 10.28 10.91 13.88
C ASN A 112 9.69 10.02 15.00
N GLY A 113 8.40 9.71 14.97
CA GLY A 113 7.70 8.88 15.94
C GLY A 113 7.60 9.46 17.36
N LEU A 114 7.92 10.75 17.55
CA LEU A 114 7.87 11.41 18.86
C LEU A 114 6.46 11.87 19.23
N LEU A 115 5.62 12.15 18.24
CA LEU A 115 4.24 12.60 18.41
C LEU A 115 3.26 11.56 17.83
N THR A 116 2.14 11.40 18.52
CA THR A 116 1.02 10.56 18.09
C THR A 116 -0.24 11.40 18.08
N ALA A 117 -0.89 11.50 16.93
CA ALA A 117 -2.19 12.13 16.78
C ALA A 117 -3.29 11.06 16.75
N THR A 118 -4.42 11.38 17.38
CA THR A 118 -5.60 10.52 17.41
C THR A 118 -6.84 11.28 16.99
N VAL A 119 -7.68 10.60 16.22
CA VAL A 119 -8.97 11.11 15.75
C VAL A 119 -10.11 10.48 16.55
N GLN A 120 -10.97 11.33 17.12
CA GLN A 120 -12.04 10.94 18.04
C GLN A 120 -13.44 11.37 17.57
N THR A 121 -14.48 10.74 18.11
CA THR A 121 -15.90 11.11 17.89
C THR A 121 -16.27 12.51 18.34
N ASN A 122 -15.49 13.13 19.24
CA ASN A 122 -15.75 14.47 19.79
C ASN A 122 -15.37 15.62 18.85
N ARG A 123 -15.14 15.35 17.55
CA ARG A 123 -14.77 16.37 16.54
C ARG A 123 -13.48 17.10 16.92
N SER A 124 -12.51 16.34 17.43
CA SER A 124 -11.19 16.88 17.74
C SER A 124 -10.07 15.92 17.37
N VAL A 125 -8.91 16.50 17.16
CA VAL A 125 -7.64 15.80 17.04
C VAL A 125 -6.86 16.06 18.32
N ASN A 126 -6.44 14.99 19.00
CA ASN A 126 -5.55 15.12 20.16
C ASN A 126 -4.17 14.59 19.81
N VAL A 127 -3.15 15.38 20.13
CA VAL A 127 -1.74 15.04 19.94
C VAL A 127 -1.10 14.74 21.28
N PHE A 128 -0.39 13.63 21.35
CA PHE A 128 0.30 13.12 22.53
C PHE A 128 1.79 12.94 22.22
N GLN A 129 2.62 13.10 23.23
CA GLN A 129 4.01 12.64 23.15
C GLN A 129 4.02 11.10 23.22
N THR A 130 4.55 10.42 22.21
CA THR A 130 4.47 8.95 22.07
C THR A 130 5.14 8.21 23.25
N ALA A 131 6.22 8.77 23.81
CA ALA A 131 6.99 8.13 24.86
C ALA A 131 6.38 8.25 26.27
N SER A 132 5.72 9.37 26.57
CA SER A 132 5.13 9.65 27.88
C SER A 132 3.60 9.50 27.89
N LEU A 133 2.98 9.48 26.71
CA LEU A 133 1.54 9.59 26.48
C LEU A 133 0.90 10.82 27.11
N GLN A 134 1.69 11.84 27.41
CA GLN A 134 1.16 13.11 27.86
C GLN A 134 0.57 13.85 26.67
N LYS A 135 -0.65 14.37 26.88
CA LYS A 135 -1.31 15.20 25.89
C LYS A 135 -0.55 16.50 25.73
N VAL A 136 -0.19 16.83 24.50
CA VAL A 136 0.51 18.07 24.16
C VAL A 136 -0.52 19.10 23.69
N VAL A 137 -1.41 18.73 22.76
CA VAL A 137 -2.34 19.67 22.11
C VAL A 137 -3.69 19.02 21.81
N LYS A 138 -4.75 19.84 21.79
CA LYS A 138 -6.08 19.50 21.26
C LYS A 138 -6.47 20.50 20.17
N TYR A 139 -6.73 20.00 18.96
CA TYR A 139 -7.25 20.80 17.85
C TYR A 139 -8.76 20.58 17.70
N PRO A 140 -9.60 21.60 17.92
CA PRO A 140 -11.03 21.52 17.60
C PRO A 140 -11.23 21.67 16.09
N THR A 141 -12.16 20.92 15.50
CA THR A 141 -12.45 21.05 14.06
C THR A 141 -13.62 21.96 13.77
N GLY A 142 -14.56 22.12 14.71
CA GLY A 142 -15.78 22.93 14.53
C GLY A 142 -16.82 22.35 13.55
N ASP A 143 -16.48 21.28 12.84
CA ASP A 143 -17.25 20.66 11.76
C ASP A 143 -17.59 19.18 12.08
N ARG A 144 -18.00 18.37 11.10
CA ARG A 144 -18.18 16.92 11.23
C ARG A 144 -16.89 16.23 11.68
N SER A 145 -17.02 14.96 12.08
CA SER A 145 -15.89 14.15 12.54
C SER A 145 -14.74 14.14 11.54
N VAL A 146 -13.52 14.22 12.06
CA VAL A 146 -12.30 14.02 11.27
C VAL A 146 -12.31 12.62 10.72
N TRP A 147 -11.94 12.49 9.45
CA TRP A 147 -11.89 11.21 8.73
C TRP A 147 -10.45 10.80 8.43
N THR A 148 -9.65 11.76 7.98
CA THR A 148 -8.26 11.56 7.55
C THR A 148 -7.34 12.57 8.22
N LEU A 149 -6.09 12.18 8.46
CA LEU A 149 -5.10 12.98 9.18
C LEU A 149 -3.70 12.57 8.71
N ALA A 150 -2.81 13.54 8.52
CA ALA A 150 -1.42 13.31 8.17
C ALA A 150 -0.50 14.30 8.90
N PHE A 151 0.66 13.81 9.33
CA PHE A 151 1.80 14.66 9.67
C PHE A 151 2.63 14.96 8.43
N HIS A 152 3.33 16.10 8.42
CA HIS A 152 4.30 16.37 7.38
C HIS A 152 5.47 15.37 7.48
N PRO A 153 5.95 14.82 6.34
CA PRO A 153 6.87 13.69 6.34
C PRO A 153 8.29 14.04 6.79
N THR A 154 8.60 15.33 6.94
CA THR A 154 9.93 15.82 7.38
C THR A 154 9.87 16.84 8.52
N ASN A 155 8.67 17.27 8.95
CA ASN A 155 8.50 18.25 10.02
C ASN A 155 7.36 17.82 10.96
N ASP A 156 7.69 17.53 12.21
CA ASP A 156 6.72 17.04 13.21
C ASP A 156 5.78 18.13 13.76
N GLN A 157 6.06 19.41 13.52
CA GLN A 157 5.22 20.54 13.92
C GLN A 157 4.11 20.87 12.93
N ILE A 158 4.07 20.20 11.77
CA ILE A 158 3.08 20.41 10.72
C ILE A 158 2.13 19.21 10.68
N ILE A 159 0.84 19.49 10.81
CA ILE A 159 -0.22 18.49 10.79
C ILE A 159 -1.41 19.00 9.98
N ALA A 160 -1.99 18.13 9.15
CA ALA A 160 -3.22 18.41 8.43
C ALA A 160 -4.26 17.35 8.70
N PHE A 161 -5.53 17.74 8.66
CA PHE A 161 -6.65 16.81 8.80
C PHE A 161 -7.88 17.28 8.03
N GLY A 162 -8.64 16.28 7.55
CA GLY A 162 -9.81 16.46 6.71
C GLY A 162 -11.04 15.89 7.38
N THR A 163 -12.15 16.61 7.31
CA THR A 163 -13.41 16.22 7.95
C THR A 163 -14.35 15.55 6.97
N LEU A 164 -15.32 14.82 7.53
CA LEU A 164 -16.47 14.38 6.74
C LEU A 164 -17.32 15.55 6.22
N GLY A 165 -17.16 16.77 6.72
CA GLY A 165 -17.90 17.95 6.27
C GLY A 165 -17.25 18.66 5.08
N GLY A 166 -16.08 18.20 4.62
CA GLY A 166 -15.34 18.82 3.51
C GLY A 166 -14.34 19.89 3.96
N THR A 167 -14.19 20.13 5.26
CA THR A 167 -13.20 21.07 5.79
C THR A 167 -11.83 20.40 5.87
N VAL A 168 -10.80 21.05 5.37
CA VAL A 168 -9.39 20.69 5.53
C VAL A 168 -8.68 21.79 6.31
N LEU A 169 -7.95 21.39 7.35
CA LEU A 169 -7.26 22.31 8.25
C LEU A 169 -5.78 21.94 8.31
N VAL A 170 -4.91 22.94 8.22
CA VAL A 170 -3.44 22.81 8.33
C VAL A 170 -2.95 23.62 9.52
N TYR A 171 -2.31 22.95 10.45
CA TYR A 171 -1.67 23.55 11.61
C TYR A 171 -0.15 23.49 11.49
N VAL A 172 0.51 24.60 11.81
CA VAL A 172 1.96 24.73 11.90
C VAL A 172 2.29 25.31 13.26
N ASP A 173 3.17 24.66 14.02
CA ASP A 173 3.56 25.10 15.39
C ASP A 173 2.33 25.36 16.28
N ASN A 174 1.32 24.48 16.18
CA ASN A 174 0.03 24.56 16.87
C ASN A 174 -0.87 25.75 16.50
N HIS A 175 -0.54 26.52 15.46
CA HIS A 175 -1.35 27.60 14.93
C HIS A 175 -2.04 27.19 13.63
N LEU A 176 -3.30 27.57 13.45
CA LEU A 176 -4.02 27.35 12.20
C LEU A 176 -3.46 28.28 11.12
N VAL A 177 -2.91 27.71 10.04
CA VAL A 177 -2.28 28.47 8.94
C VAL A 177 -3.06 28.36 7.64
N GLY A 178 -3.74 27.24 7.39
CA GLY A 178 -4.52 27.04 6.16
C GLY A 178 -5.86 26.38 6.43
N THR A 179 -6.89 26.83 5.71
CA THR A 179 -8.23 26.22 5.69
C THR A 179 -8.72 26.15 4.26
N LEU A 180 -9.13 24.95 3.82
CA LEU A 180 -9.79 24.73 2.53
C LEU A 180 -11.15 24.08 2.77
N ASN A 181 -12.18 24.52 2.04
CA ASN A 181 -13.54 23.98 2.17
C ASN A 181 -13.99 23.37 0.85
N GLU A 182 -14.24 22.07 0.88
CA GLU A 182 -14.80 21.29 -0.20
C GLU A 182 -16.29 21.00 0.05
N PRO A 183 -17.10 20.80 -1.00
CA PRO A 183 -18.54 20.55 -0.82
C PRO A 183 -18.86 19.18 -0.22
N GLU A 184 -17.91 18.24 -0.26
CA GLU A 184 -18.13 16.82 0.02
C GLU A 184 -17.05 16.27 0.96
N PRO A 185 -17.29 15.09 1.60
CA PRO A 185 -16.37 14.52 2.57
C PRO A 185 -14.97 14.32 2.01
N ILE A 186 -13.96 14.72 2.79
CA ILE A 186 -12.56 14.45 2.44
C ILE A 186 -12.28 12.97 2.63
N GLY A 187 -11.92 12.27 1.54
CA GLY A 187 -11.76 10.81 1.56
C GLY A 187 -10.42 10.34 2.10
N SER A 188 -9.35 11.06 1.78
CA SER A 188 -7.96 10.82 2.18
C SER A 188 -7.14 12.09 1.96
N LEU A 189 -6.05 12.28 2.69
CA LEU A 189 -5.07 13.35 2.44
C LEU A 189 -3.64 12.92 2.79
N CYS A 190 -2.67 13.56 2.15
CA CYS A 190 -1.25 13.38 2.45
C CYS A 190 -0.43 14.60 2.00
N PHE A 191 0.69 14.84 2.67
CA PHE A 191 1.63 15.89 2.28
C PHE A 191 2.57 15.40 1.17
N HIS A 192 2.91 16.32 0.29
CA HIS A 192 4.08 16.18 -0.56
C HIS A 192 5.36 16.33 0.29
N PRO A 193 6.43 15.56 0.05
CA PRO A 193 7.59 15.51 0.96
C PRO A 193 8.54 16.70 0.88
N THR A 194 8.63 17.34 -0.29
CA THR A 194 9.56 18.45 -0.55
C THR A 194 8.82 19.78 -0.77
N GLU A 195 7.84 19.78 -1.66
CA GLU A 195 7.00 20.95 -1.97
C GLU A 195 5.88 21.21 -0.95
N ASN A 196 5.30 22.41 -0.98
CA ASN A 196 4.23 22.84 -0.07
C ASN A 196 2.84 22.31 -0.43
N TYR A 197 2.75 21.20 -1.16
CA TYR A 197 1.45 20.66 -1.58
C TYR A 197 0.87 19.72 -0.53
N LEU A 198 -0.41 19.92 -0.22
CA LEU A 198 -1.26 18.96 0.44
C LEU A 198 -2.18 18.34 -0.61
N LEU A 199 -2.05 17.03 -0.82
CA LEU A 199 -2.92 16.27 -1.70
C LEU A 199 -4.11 15.78 -0.90
N LEU A 200 -5.32 15.95 -1.43
CA LEU A 200 -6.56 15.53 -0.78
C LEU A 200 -7.57 15.02 -1.81
N THR A 201 -8.48 14.17 -1.36
CA THR A 201 -9.56 13.63 -2.20
C THR A 201 -10.91 14.21 -1.79
N SER A 202 -11.66 14.66 -2.78
CA SER A 202 -13.02 15.19 -2.66
C SER A 202 -13.80 14.71 -3.88
N MET A 203 -15.04 14.24 -3.69
CA MET A 203 -15.87 13.70 -4.79
C MET A 203 -15.17 12.59 -5.61
N ASN A 204 -14.98 12.85 -6.91
CA ASN A 204 -14.26 12.04 -7.89
C ASN A 204 -13.02 12.81 -8.38
N GLU A 205 -12.39 13.57 -7.49
CA GLU A 205 -11.24 14.40 -7.82
C GLU A 205 -10.13 14.24 -6.78
N VAL A 206 -8.91 14.47 -7.24
CA VAL A 206 -7.73 14.63 -6.38
C VAL A 206 -7.26 16.06 -6.56
N ILE A 207 -7.16 16.77 -5.44
CA ILE A 207 -6.83 18.18 -5.36
C ILE A 207 -5.43 18.32 -4.78
N PHE A 208 -4.57 19.05 -5.47
CA PHE A 208 -3.23 19.45 -5.06
C PHE A 208 -3.32 20.89 -4.56
N TRP A 209 -3.32 21.07 -3.25
CA TRP A 209 -3.45 22.38 -2.63
C TRP A 209 -2.09 22.86 -2.11
N ASP A 210 -1.58 23.94 -2.71
CA ASP A 210 -0.48 24.71 -2.13
C ASP A 210 -1.03 25.52 -0.95
N TRP A 211 -0.95 24.93 0.24
CA TRP A 211 -1.54 25.49 1.46
C TRP A 211 -0.83 26.76 1.97
N LYS A 212 0.33 27.12 1.40
CA LYS A 212 1.03 28.38 1.73
C LYS A 212 0.61 29.52 0.82
N ASN A 213 0.44 29.25 -0.47
CA ASN A 213 0.06 30.26 -1.47
C ASN A 213 -1.44 30.26 -1.79
N ASP A 214 -2.20 29.35 -1.18
CA ASP A 214 -3.62 29.13 -1.37
C ASP A 214 -4.03 28.91 -2.84
N LYS A 215 -3.28 28.05 -3.53
CA LYS A 215 -3.55 27.65 -4.92
C LYS A 215 -3.93 26.19 -5.01
N THR A 216 -4.93 25.86 -5.82
CA THR A 216 -5.38 24.49 -6.02
C THR A 216 -5.24 24.07 -7.48
N TYR A 217 -4.81 22.83 -7.68
CA TYR A 217 -4.79 22.16 -8.98
C TYR A 217 -5.55 20.85 -8.85
N THR A 218 -6.47 20.57 -9.77
CA THR A 218 -7.40 19.45 -9.63
C THR A 218 -7.33 18.55 -10.85
N THR A 219 -7.37 17.24 -10.61
CA THR A 219 -7.49 16.22 -11.66
C THR A 219 -8.58 15.22 -11.29
N GLY A 220 -9.39 14.84 -12.28
CA GLY A 220 -10.60 14.05 -12.08
C GLY A 220 -10.43 12.58 -12.45
N MET A 221 -11.14 11.71 -11.73
CA MET A 221 -11.37 10.31 -12.08
C MET A 221 -12.74 10.12 -12.75
N TYR A 222 -13.09 8.89 -13.11
CA TYR A 222 -14.44 8.58 -13.61
C TYR A 222 -15.52 8.97 -12.59
N SER A 223 -16.71 9.33 -13.05
CA SER A 223 -17.80 9.85 -12.21
C SER A 223 -18.31 8.86 -11.16
N ASP A 224 -18.11 7.55 -11.39
CA ASP A 224 -18.48 6.48 -10.46
C ASP A 224 -17.33 6.05 -9.54
N CYS A 225 -16.14 6.65 -9.71
CA CYS A 225 -14.96 6.37 -8.93
C CYS A 225 -14.80 7.33 -7.75
N LYS A 226 -14.20 6.83 -6.66
CA LYS A 226 -13.78 7.62 -5.50
C LYS A 226 -12.39 7.19 -5.06
N CYS A 227 -11.51 8.14 -4.76
CA CYS A 227 -10.20 7.86 -4.19
C CYS A 227 -10.29 7.81 -2.65
N ARG A 228 -9.83 6.70 -2.07
CA ARG A 228 -9.94 6.39 -0.62
C ARG A 228 -8.60 6.24 0.08
N PHE A 229 -7.50 6.40 -0.64
CA PHE A 229 -6.15 6.32 -0.09
C PHE A 229 -5.23 7.16 -0.95
N LEU A 230 -4.48 8.05 -0.31
CA LEU A 230 -3.38 8.81 -0.88
C LEU A 230 -2.14 8.65 0.01
N HIS A 231 -0.98 8.49 -0.62
CA HIS A 231 0.31 8.56 0.05
C HIS A 231 1.38 8.99 -0.95
N VAL A 232 2.24 9.93 -0.59
CA VAL A 232 3.41 10.30 -1.39
C VAL A 232 4.67 9.81 -0.70
N THR A 233 5.47 9.02 -1.41
CA THR A 233 6.77 8.54 -0.95
C THR A 233 7.85 9.63 -1.11
N GLN A 234 8.95 9.49 -0.38
CA GLN A 234 10.14 10.36 -0.46
C GLN A 234 10.77 10.37 -1.86
N ASP A 235 10.61 9.29 -2.63
CA ASP A 235 11.05 9.22 -4.02
C ASP A 235 10.01 9.76 -5.02
N LEU A 236 9.13 10.64 -4.54
CA LEU A 236 8.12 11.38 -5.32
C LEU A 236 7.16 10.47 -6.10
N ARG A 237 6.73 9.37 -5.49
CA ARG A 237 5.67 8.54 -6.05
C ARG A 237 4.39 8.68 -5.26
N LEU A 238 3.33 9.01 -5.98
CA LEU A 238 1.99 9.07 -5.44
C LEU A 238 1.33 7.69 -5.55
N ILE A 239 0.98 7.10 -4.42
CA ILE A 239 0.20 5.88 -4.32
C ILE A 239 -1.27 6.24 -4.10
N THR A 240 -2.14 5.76 -4.98
CA THR A 240 -3.59 6.03 -4.90
C THR A 240 -4.39 4.75 -4.80
N GLY A 241 -5.42 4.75 -3.96
CA GLY A 241 -6.44 3.69 -3.93
C GLY A 241 -7.78 4.17 -4.47
N ILE A 242 -8.05 3.94 -5.75
CA ILE A 242 -9.26 4.44 -6.45
C ILE A 242 -10.25 3.31 -6.66
N SER A 243 -11.53 3.50 -6.32
CA SER A 243 -12.54 2.46 -6.54
C SER A 243 -12.66 2.08 -8.01
N GLN A 244 -12.85 0.81 -8.33
CA GLN A 244 -13.01 0.35 -9.71
C GLN A 244 -14.26 0.95 -10.36
N THR A 245 -14.13 1.42 -11.60
CA THR A 245 -15.26 1.87 -12.41
C THR A 245 -16.07 0.68 -12.92
N GLN A 246 -17.39 0.79 -12.89
CA GLN A 246 -18.31 -0.20 -13.45
C GLN A 246 -18.38 -0.11 -14.98
N THR A 247 -18.12 1.06 -15.55
CA THR A 247 -18.19 1.32 -17.00
C THR A 247 -17.29 0.36 -17.78
N HIS A 248 -16.03 0.16 -17.35
CA HIS A 248 -15.08 -0.71 -18.05
C HIS A 248 -15.21 -2.19 -17.68
N VAL A 249 -15.70 -2.52 -16.48
CA VAL A 249 -16.03 -3.91 -16.11
C VAL A 249 -17.12 -4.47 -17.03
N MET A 250 -18.06 -3.62 -17.45
CA MET A 250 -19.16 -3.98 -18.35
C MET A 250 -18.81 -3.87 -19.85
N ALA A 251 -17.80 -3.07 -20.22
CA ALA A 251 -17.45 -2.77 -21.61
C ALA A 251 -16.86 -3.95 -22.42
N GLY A 252 -16.83 -5.16 -21.87
CA GLY A 252 -16.60 -6.42 -22.60
C GLY A 252 -15.62 -6.30 -23.76
N ILE A 253 -14.31 -6.21 -23.43
CA ILE A 253 -13.18 -5.95 -24.33
C ILE A 253 -13.39 -6.45 -25.76
N GLY A 254 -13.91 -7.67 -25.93
CA GLY A 254 -14.09 -8.29 -27.23
C GLY A 254 -14.87 -7.49 -28.27
N LYS A 255 -16.10 -7.04 -28.00
CA LYS A 255 -17.00 -6.58 -29.08
C LYS A 255 -16.62 -5.21 -29.65
N ASN A 256 -15.95 -4.38 -28.85
CA ASN A 256 -15.74 -2.97 -29.19
C ASN A 256 -14.32 -2.71 -29.71
N VAL A 257 -13.39 -3.69 -29.73
CA VAL A 257 -12.00 -3.45 -30.18
C VAL A 257 -11.95 -2.93 -31.63
N GLU A 258 -12.86 -3.41 -32.48
CA GLU A 258 -12.94 -3.00 -33.88
C GLU A 258 -13.41 -1.53 -34.04
N GLU A 259 -14.06 -0.94 -33.05
CA GLU A 259 -14.47 0.47 -33.07
C GLU A 259 -13.38 1.41 -32.54
N VAL A 260 -12.41 0.88 -31.78
CA VAL A 260 -11.33 1.69 -31.19
C VAL A 260 -10.41 2.24 -32.28
N GLU A 261 -10.11 3.54 -32.21
CA GLU A 261 -9.16 4.15 -33.15
C GLU A 261 -7.75 3.52 -32.99
N PRO A 262 -6.97 3.41 -34.09
CA PRO A 262 -5.65 2.77 -34.07
C PRO A 262 -4.69 3.31 -32.98
N GLU A 263 -4.82 4.59 -32.63
CA GLU A 263 -4.02 5.30 -31.63
C GLU A 263 -4.25 4.80 -30.19
N TYR A 264 -5.44 4.29 -29.90
CA TYR A 264 -5.85 3.84 -28.56
C TYR A 264 -5.73 2.31 -28.38
N LEU A 265 -5.37 1.55 -29.43
CA LEU A 265 -5.23 0.10 -29.31
C LEU A 265 -4.11 -0.34 -28.35
N MET A 266 -3.09 0.50 -28.10
CA MET A 266 -2.10 0.28 -27.03
C MET A 266 -2.75 0.25 -25.65
N VAL A 267 -3.64 1.20 -25.37
CA VAL A 267 -4.38 1.28 -24.11
C VAL A 267 -5.31 0.08 -23.98
N SER A 268 -6.04 -0.24 -25.04
CA SER A 268 -6.88 -1.44 -25.10
C SER A 268 -6.07 -2.70 -24.82
N PHE A 269 -4.86 -2.81 -25.38
CA PHE A 269 -3.98 -3.95 -25.14
C PHE A 269 -3.58 -4.11 -23.68
N LEU A 270 -3.05 -3.06 -23.05
CA LEU A 270 -2.60 -3.13 -21.66
C LEU A 270 -3.75 -3.34 -20.67
N ARG A 271 -4.87 -2.64 -20.87
CA ARG A 271 -6.08 -2.80 -20.06
C ARG A 271 -6.64 -4.22 -20.19
N SER A 272 -6.71 -4.74 -21.41
CA SER A 272 -7.23 -6.09 -21.66
C SER A 272 -6.38 -7.17 -21.03
N LEU A 273 -5.06 -7.00 -21.14
CA LEU A 273 -4.10 -7.89 -20.50
C LEU A 273 -4.25 -7.87 -18.98
N SER A 274 -4.33 -6.70 -18.35
CA SER A 274 -4.53 -6.63 -16.89
C SER A 274 -5.80 -7.35 -16.46
N LEU A 275 -6.94 -7.08 -17.13
CA LEU A 275 -8.22 -7.71 -16.80
C LEU A 275 -8.19 -9.23 -17.01
N MET A 276 -7.54 -9.68 -18.09
CA MET A 276 -7.35 -11.10 -18.37
C MET A 276 -6.59 -11.78 -17.23
N LEU A 277 -5.46 -11.21 -16.81
CA LEU A 277 -4.64 -11.78 -15.72
C LEU A 277 -5.42 -11.82 -14.40
N ASP A 278 -6.16 -10.75 -14.08
CA ASP A 278 -6.96 -10.70 -12.85
C ASP A 278 -8.10 -11.77 -12.86
N LYS A 279 -8.75 -11.98 -14.02
CA LYS A 279 -9.77 -13.03 -14.19
C LYS A 279 -9.20 -14.44 -14.10
N LEU A 280 -8.05 -14.68 -14.73
CA LEU A 280 -7.37 -15.97 -14.65
C LEU A 280 -6.90 -16.26 -13.22
N GLU A 281 -6.39 -15.26 -12.50
CA GLU A 281 -5.97 -15.40 -11.11
C GLU A 281 -7.15 -15.70 -10.18
N LEU A 282 -8.29 -15.01 -10.39
CA LEU A 282 -9.51 -15.26 -9.66
C LEU A 282 -10.03 -16.69 -9.92
N THR A 283 -10.09 -17.13 -11.17
CA THR A 283 -10.56 -18.47 -11.53
C THR A 283 -9.60 -19.56 -11.06
N LEU A 284 -8.29 -19.31 -11.07
CA LEU A 284 -7.29 -20.21 -10.50
C LEU A 284 -7.55 -20.41 -8.99
N SER A 285 -8.03 -19.39 -8.29
CA SER A 285 -8.32 -19.46 -6.85
C SER A 285 -9.58 -20.28 -6.49
N THR A 286 -10.50 -20.53 -7.42
CA THR A 286 -11.73 -21.30 -7.16
C THR A 286 -11.48 -22.81 -7.07
N GLN A 287 -10.31 -23.28 -7.50
CA GLN A 287 -9.93 -24.70 -7.53
C GLN A 287 -10.83 -25.60 -8.40
N VAL A 288 -11.62 -25.03 -9.32
CA VAL A 288 -12.42 -25.80 -10.30
C VAL A 288 -11.73 -25.84 -11.65
N ASP A 289 -11.24 -27.02 -12.09
CA ASP A 289 -10.39 -27.15 -13.29
C ASP A 289 -11.13 -26.82 -14.59
N HIS A 290 -12.38 -27.28 -14.71
CA HIS A 290 -13.19 -27.02 -15.90
C HIS A 290 -13.47 -25.52 -16.12
N LEU A 291 -13.73 -24.76 -15.04
CA LEU A 291 -13.92 -23.31 -15.11
C LEU A 291 -12.64 -22.59 -15.53
N LEU A 292 -11.48 -23.05 -15.03
CA LEU A 292 -10.19 -22.49 -15.40
C LEU A 292 -9.87 -22.73 -16.88
N GLN A 293 -10.14 -23.94 -17.38
CA GLN A 293 -10.01 -24.28 -18.79
C GLN A 293 -10.90 -23.42 -19.68
N LEU A 294 -12.18 -23.27 -19.33
CA LEU A 294 -13.13 -22.44 -20.06
C LEU A 294 -12.69 -20.97 -20.12
N GLU A 295 -12.24 -20.43 -18.98
CA GLU A 295 -11.76 -19.05 -18.92
C GLU A 295 -10.45 -18.87 -19.72
N MET A 296 -9.51 -19.81 -19.67
CA MET A 296 -8.29 -19.77 -20.49
C MET A 296 -8.59 -19.76 -21.99
N SER A 297 -9.49 -20.63 -22.46
CA SER A 297 -9.91 -20.65 -23.88
C SER A 297 -10.58 -19.35 -24.30
N LYS A 298 -11.47 -18.81 -23.46
CA LYS A 298 -12.13 -17.52 -23.68
C LYS A 298 -11.12 -16.37 -23.79
N GLN A 299 -10.17 -16.29 -22.85
CA GLN A 299 -9.14 -15.26 -22.86
C GLN A 299 -8.19 -15.38 -24.05
N CYS A 300 -7.89 -16.61 -24.50
CA CYS A 300 -7.10 -16.85 -25.70
C CYS A 300 -7.77 -16.28 -26.96
N LEU A 301 -9.07 -16.49 -27.14
CA LEU A 301 -9.83 -15.92 -28.26
C LEU A 301 -9.82 -14.38 -28.25
N ILE A 302 -10.08 -13.77 -27.09
CA ILE A 302 -10.05 -12.31 -26.93
C ILE A 302 -8.67 -11.76 -27.29
N TRP A 303 -7.61 -12.44 -26.84
CA TRP A 303 -6.23 -12.04 -27.12
C TRP A 303 -5.88 -12.13 -28.61
N ILE A 304 -6.23 -13.24 -29.26
CA ILE A 304 -5.99 -13.42 -30.70
C ILE A 304 -6.72 -12.34 -31.50
N HIS A 305 -7.99 -12.09 -31.19
CA HIS A 305 -8.80 -11.08 -31.87
C HIS A 305 -8.18 -9.68 -31.71
N LEU A 306 -7.81 -9.29 -30.49
CA LEU A 306 -7.15 -8.01 -30.22
C LEU A 306 -5.86 -7.84 -31.04
N LEU A 307 -5.01 -8.86 -31.10
CA LEU A 307 -3.76 -8.80 -31.87
C LEU A 307 -4.01 -8.74 -33.38
N GLN A 308 -5.03 -9.44 -33.89
CA GLN A 308 -5.44 -9.34 -35.29
C GLN A 308 -5.94 -7.94 -35.62
N THR A 309 -6.75 -7.32 -34.76
CA THR A 309 -7.23 -5.94 -34.95
C THR A 309 -6.08 -4.94 -34.94
N ILE A 310 -5.10 -5.12 -34.03
CA ILE A 310 -3.85 -4.33 -34.04
C ILE A 310 -3.13 -4.48 -35.38
N ASN A 311 -2.99 -5.71 -35.88
CA ASN A 311 -2.31 -5.96 -37.15
C ASN A 311 -3.04 -5.35 -38.35
N GLN A 312 -4.37 -5.34 -38.36
CA GLN A 312 -5.17 -4.73 -39.41
C GLN A 312 -5.06 -3.21 -39.41
N LYS A 313 -5.04 -2.58 -38.22
CA LYS A 313 -5.06 -1.12 -38.06
C LYS A 313 -3.70 -0.45 -37.91
N ARG A 314 -2.60 -1.20 -37.77
CA ARG A 314 -1.25 -0.65 -37.46
C ARG A 314 -0.75 0.43 -38.41
N GLU A 315 -1.10 0.34 -39.70
CA GLU A 315 -0.64 1.31 -40.70
C GLU A 315 -1.39 2.64 -40.60
N GLN A 316 -2.61 2.63 -40.05
CA GLN A 316 -3.52 3.79 -39.95
C GLN A 316 -3.21 4.72 -38.77
N VAL A 317 -2.26 4.36 -37.90
CA VAL A 317 -1.89 5.15 -36.71
C VAL A 317 -1.37 6.53 -37.12
N ARG A 318 -2.06 7.59 -36.69
CA ARG A 318 -1.59 8.97 -36.85
C ARG A 318 -0.49 9.26 -35.83
N CYS A 319 0.71 9.49 -36.32
CA CYS A 319 1.85 9.82 -35.48
C CYS A 319 2.79 10.82 -36.15
N SER A 320 3.49 11.62 -35.35
CA SER A 320 4.51 12.57 -35.79
C SER A 320 5.87 12.25 -35.14
N PRO A 321 7.00 12.37 -35.86
CA PRO A 321 8.33 12.19 -35.27
C PRO A 321 8.75 13.40 -34.41
N THR A 322 8.18 14.58 -34.66
CA THR A 322 8.46 15.82 -33.92
C THR A 322 7.17 16.56 -33.59
N VAL A 323 7.19 17.35 -32.52
CA VAL A 323 6.04 18.11 -32.03
C VAL A 323 6.46 19.58 -31.95
N GLY A 324 5.58 20.50 -32.34
CA GLY A 324 5.87 21.93 -32.33
C GLY A 324 5.88 22.50 -30.90
N PRO A 325 6.46 23.69 -30.69
CA PRO A 325 6.56 24.30 -29.36
C PRO A 325 5.21 24.75 -28.78
N ALA A 326 4.16 24.87 -29.60
CA ALA A 326 2.82 25.27 -29.19
C ALA A 326 1.85 24.08 -29.01
N ASP A 327 2.32 22.85 -29.22
CA ASP A 327 1.51 21.65 -29.12
C ASP A 327 1.58 21.07 -27.70
N LYS A 328 0.44 20.62 -27.18
CA LYS A 328 0.37 19.97 -25.87
C LYS A 328 0.91 18.54 -26.00
N CYS A 329 1.91 18.19 -25.19
CA CYS A 329 2.52 16.86 -25.22
C CYS A 329 2.55 16.22 -23.83
N THR A 330 1.81 15.14 -23.63
CA THR A 330 1.86 14.34 -22.41
C THR A 330 2.84 13.18 -22.56
N LYS A 331 3.60 12.85 -21.52
CA LYS A 331 4.48 11.68 -21.49
C LYS A 331 3.87 10.60 -20.59
N SER A 332 3.73 9.39 -21.11
CA SER A 332 3.23 8.25 -20.34
C SER A 332 4.31 7.17 -20.26
N ASN A 333 4.94 7.04 -19.08
CA ASN A 333 5.95 6.02 -18.81
C ASN A 333 5.27 4.71 -18.43
N LEU A 334 5.55 3.64 -19.18
CA LEU A 334 4.87 2.36 -19.05
C LEU A 334 5.76 1.22 -18.53
N ASN A 335 7.03 1.49 -18.21
CA ASN A 335 7.96 0.44 -17.77
C ASN A 335 7.46 -0.28 -16.50
N LEU A 336 6.95 0.46 -15.51
CA LEU A 336 6.40 -0.14 -14.29
C LEU A 336 5.14 -0.98 -14.57
N THR A 337 4.28 -0.50 -15.47
CA THR A 337 3.11 -1.25 -15.94
C THR A 337 3.53 -2.58 -16.58
N LEU A 338 4.47 -2.55 -17.51
CA LEU A 338 4.96 -3.74 -18.21
C LEU A 338 5.64 -4.73 -17.24
N MET A 339 6.49 -4.23 -16.33
CA MET A 339 7.13 -5.04 -15.28
C MET A 339 6.08 -5.74 -14.39
N SER A 340 5.08 -4.99 -13.90
CA SER A 340 4.01 -5.54 -13.05
C SER A 340 3.23 -6.64 -13.79
N LEU A 341 2.89 -6.43 -15.06
CA LEU A 341 2.19 -7.43 -15.88
C LEU A 341 3.03 -8.69 -16.12
N ILE A 342 4.33 -8.56 -16.40
CA ILE A 342 5.25 -9.70 -16.54
C ILE A 342 5.27 -10.53 -15.25
N ARG A 343 5.40 -9.87 -14.10
CA ARG A 343 5.42 -10.55 -12.79
C ARG A 343 4.10 -11.25 -12.47
N LYS A 344 2.96 -10.63 -12.82
CA LYS A 344 1.65 -11.28 -12.71
C LYS A 344 1.58 -12.55 -13.57
N ILE A 345 2.11 -12.52 -14.80
CA ILE A 345 2.16 -13.70 -15.67
C ILE A 345 3.05 -14.78 -15.07
N ASP A 346 4.22 -14.43 -14.56
CA ASP A 346 5.14 -15.40 -13.93
C ASP A 346 4.47 -16.11 -12.74
N ALA A 347 3.78 -15.36 -11.88
CA ALA A 347 3.05 -15.91 -10.74
C ALA A 347 1.89 -16.82 -11.17
N LEU A 348 1.18 -16.46 -12.24
CA LEU A 348 0.13 -17.29 -12.83
C LEU A 348 0.67 -18.57 -13.47
N GLU A 349 1.76 -18.47 -14.23
CA GLU A 349 2.42 -19.62 -14.85
C GLU A 349 2.88 -20.62 -13.79
N GLU A 350 3.51 -20.15 -12.70
CA GLU A 350 3.89 -20.99 -11.57
C GLU A 350 2.68 -21.67 -10.91
N GLY A 351 1.59 -20.92 -10.70
CA GLY A 351 0.35 -21.44 -10.14
C GLY A 351 -0.31 -22.51 -11.02
N LEU A 352 -0.34 -22.29 -12.34
CA LEU A 352 -0.86 -23.23 -13.33
C LEU A 352 -0.02 -24.51 -13.40
N LEU A 353 1.31 -24.39 -13.45
CA LEU A 353 2.23 -25.53 -13.48
C LEU A 353 2.12 -26.37 -12.20
N THR A 354 1.98 -25.71 -11.04
CA THR A 354 1.77 -26.40 -9.77
C THR A 354 0.48 -27.19 -9.81
N ARG A 355 -0.63 -26.59 -10.25
CA ARG A 355 -1.93 -27.25 -10.34
C ARG A 355 -1.94 -28.43 -11.31
N ASN A 356 -1.27 -28.30 -12.45
CA ASN A 356 -1.14 -29.37 -13.44
C ASN A 356 -0.42 -30.61 -12.89
N ARG A 357 0.54 -30.46 -11.96
CA ARG A 357 1.21 -31.62 -11.34
C ARG A 357 0.29 -32.42 -10.41
N TYR A 358 -0.75 -31.81 -9.87
CA TYR A 358 -1.64 -32.42 -8.89
C TYR A 358 -3.01 -32.83 -9.45
N SER A 359 -3.41 -32.28 -10.60
CA SER A 359 -4.64 -32.63 -11.28
C SER A 359 -4.34 -33.52 -12.49
N ASN A 360 -4.83 -34.77 -12.47
CA ASN A 360 -4.81 -35.67 -13.62
C ASN A 360 -5.81 -35.26 -14.72
N THR A 361 -6.50 -34.13 -14.58
CA THR A 361 -7.59 -33.70 -15.48
C THR A 361 -7.18 -32.57 -16.44
N MET A 362 -6.10 -31.82 -16.18
CA MET A 362 -5.57 -30.86 -17.15
C MET A 362 -4.58 -31.56 -18.10
N CYS A 363 -5.01 -31.89 -19.31
CA CYS A 363 -4.08 -32.29 -20.38
C CYS A 363 -3.41 -31.04 -20.98
N ILE A 364 -2.34 -30.57 -20.35
CA ILE A 364 -1.44 -29.57 -20.95
C ILE A 364 -0.55 -30.31 -21.97
N SER A 365 -0.89 -30.24 -23.26
CA SER A 365 -0.02 -30.76 -24.30
C SER A 365 1.23 -29.87 -24.43
N THR A 366 2.39 -30.44 -24.12
CA THR A 366 3.70 -29.81 -24.34
C THR A 366 4.24 -30.06 -25.75
N GLU A 367 3.55 -30.87 -26.56
CA GLU A 367 3.90 -31.15 -27.95
C GLU A 367 3.34 -30.08 -28.88
N ILE A 368 4.18 -29.11 -29.21
CA ILE A 368 3.91 -28.04 -30.19
C ILE A 368 3.69 -28.63 -31.61
N SER A 369 4.11 -29.88 -31.84
CA SER A 369 4.19 -30.58 -33.13
C SER A 369 2.85 -30.97 -33.76
N GLN A 370 1.74 -30.97 -33.01
CA GLN A 370 0.41 -31.37 -33.53
C GLN A 370 -0.55 -30.19 -33.77
N ARG A 371 -0.12 -28.94 -33.53
CA ARG A 371 -0.98 -27.77 -33.70
C ARG A 371 -0.78 -27.15 -35.09
N LEU A 372 -1.87 -27.06 -35.86
CA LEU A 372 -1.88 -26.72 -37.29
C LEU A 372 -1.34 -25.32 -37.67
N TRP A 373 -1.11 -24.39 -36.74
CA TRP A 373 -0.74 -22.99 -37.03
C TRP A 373 0.58 -22.58 -36.34
N SER A 374 1.47 -21.86 -37.04
CA SER A 374 2.69 -21.28 -36.45
C SER A 374 2.46 -19.79 -36.08
N PRO A 375 2.31 -19.43 -34.79
CA PRO A 375 1.74 -18.13 -34.41
C PRO A 375 2.76 -16.98 -34.36
N GLY A 376 4.06 -17.27 -34.59
CA GLY A 376 5.14 -16.30 -34.34
C GLY A 376 5.01 -15.01 -35.15
N THR A 377 4.63 -15.11 -36.42
CA THR A 377 4.55 -13.91 -37.27
C THR A 377 3.36 -13.04 -36.88
N VAL A 378 2.16 -13.63 -36.76
CA VAL A 378 0.89 -12.92 -36.57
C VAL A 378 0.70 -12.45 -35.12
N LEU A 379 1.07 -13.26 -34.13
CA LEU A 379 0.82 -12.93 -32.73
C LEU A 379 1.99 -12.21 -32.05
N PHE A 380 3.17 -12.19 -32.67
CA PHE A 380 4.36 -11.60 -32.05
C PHE A 380 5.04 -10.56 -32.95
N THR A 381 5.53 -10.94 -34.14
CA THR A 381 6.35 -10.01 -34.94
C THR A 381 5.60 -8.79 -35.45
N GLN A 382 4.37 -8.98 -35.94
CA GLN A 382 3.56 -7.88 -36.48
C GLN A 382 3.04 -6.94 -35.38
N PRO A 383 2.50 -7.42 -34.25
CA PRO A 383 2.16 -6.55 -33.12
C PRO A 383 3.38 -5.79 -32.58
N LEU A 384 4.56 -6.43 -32.49
CA LEU A 384 5.78 -5.77 -32.03
C LEU A 384 6.19 -4.61 -32.95
N SER A 385 5.92 -4.69 -34.25
CA SER A 385 6.16 -3.59 -35.19
C SER A 385 5.25 -2.38 -34.92
N TYR A 386 3.97 -2.62 -34.59
CA TYR A 386 3.02 -1.58 -34.18
C TYR A 386 3.50 -0.87 -32.91
N PHE A 387 3.90 -1.64 -31.88
CA PHE A 387 4.38 -1.04 -30.64
C PHE A 387 5.71 -0.31 -30.80
N ARG A 388 6.58 -0.77 -31.71
CA ARG A 388 7.80 -0.04 -32.08
C ARG A 388 7.46 1.33 -32.68
N LYS A 389 6.49 1.39 -33.60
CA LYS A 389 6.02 2.65 -34.19
C LYS A 389 5.46 3.59 -33.12
N ILE A 390 4.74 3.07 -32.13
CA ILE A 390 4.21 3.88 -31.01
C ILE A 390 5.32 4.42 -30.11
N CYS A 391 6.27 3.58 -29.70
CA CYS A 391 7.35 4.00 -28.81
C CYS A 391 8.27 5.04 -29.49
N GLN A 392 8.45 4.94 -30.81
CA GLN A 392 9.35 5.84 -31.55
C GLN A 392 8.74 7.22 -31.86
N ASN A 393 7.42 7.31 -32.03
CA ASN A 393 6.77 8.55 -32.47
C ASN A 393 5.92 9.20 -31.36
N TYR A 394 5.36 10.38 -31.66
CA TYR A 394 4.32 11.05 -30.88
C TYR A 394 2.97 10.72 -31.49
N ILE A 395 2.02 10.25 -30.68
CA ILE A 395 0.71 9.81 -31.15
C ILE A 395 -0.28 10.97 -31.06
N CYS A 396 -1.01 11.23 -32.14
CA CYS A 396 -1.98 12.32 -32.20
C CYS A 396 -3.25 11.93 -31.43
N GLN A 397 -3.63 12.71 -30.41
CA GLN A 397 -4.88 12.51 -29.66
C GLN A 397 -6.01 13.47 -30.10
N GLY A 398 -5.69 14.46 -30.93
CA GLY A 398 -6.64 15.47 -31.40
C GLY A 398 -5.92 16.66 -32.03
N HIS A 399 -6.61 17.81 -32.10
CA HIS A 399 -6.04 19.03 -32.67
C HIS A 399 -4.94 19.59 -31.75
N ARG A 400 -3.67 19.52 -32.18
CA ARG A 400 -2.47 19.99 -31.43
C ARG A 400 -2.26 19.33 -30.06
N SER A 401 -2.76 18.11 -29.86
CA SER A 401 -2.53 17.31 -28.65
C SER A 401 -1.87 15.98 -29.00
N TYR A 402 -0.77 15.68 -28.31
CA TYR A 402 0.07 14.52 -28.56
C TYR A 402 0.37 13.77 -27.26
N ILE A 403 0.51 12.45 -27.36
CA ILE A 403 1.02 11.61 -26.27
C ILE A 403 2.29 10.87 -26.72
N LYS A 404 3.28 10.85 -25.82
CA LYS A 404 4.52 10.10 -25.99
C LYS A 404 4.56 8.94 -24.99
N TYR A 405 4.38 7.73 -25.49
CA TYR A 405 4.57 6.53 -24.69
C TYR A 405 6.06 6.21 -24.57
N VAL A 406 6.55 6.06 -23.34
CA VAL A 406 7.95 5.77 -23.04
C VAL A 406 8.04 4.39 -22.40
N PHE A 407 8.65 3.44 -23.10
CA PHE A 407 8.87 2.09 -22.59
C PHE A 407 10.00 1.35 -23.30
N ASP A 408 10.59 0.36 -22.63
CA ASP A 408 11.57 -0.53 -23.23
C ASP A 408 10.89 -1.59 -24.13
N LEU A 409 11.32 -1.65 -25.40
CA LEU A 409 10.85 -2.64 -26.36
C LEU A 409 11.28 -4.07 -25.99
N SER A 410 12.38 -4.23 -25.28
CA SER A 410 12.84 -5.54 -24.79
C SER A 410 11.84 -6.12 -23.79
N LEU A 411 11.36 -5.27 -22.87
CA LEU A 411 10.39 -5.60 -21.85
C LEU A 411 9.03 -5.94 -22.46
N LEU A 412 8.56 -5.15 -23.42
CA LEU A 412 7.32 -5.47 -24.13
C LEU A 412 7.43 -6.76 -24.95
N GLY A 413 8.58 -7.01 -25.56
CA GLY A 413 8.86 -8.28 -26.26
C GLY A 413 8.86 -9.47 -25.31
N GLU A 414 9.38 -9.32 -24.09
CA GLU A 414 9.27 -10.33 -23.04
C GLU A 414 7.82 -10.57 -22.63
N LEU A 415 7.06 -9.51 -22.40
CA LEU A 415 5.63 -9.58 -22.05
C LEU A 415 4.84 -10.37 -23.09
N LEU A 416 4.94 -9.99 -24.37
CA LEU A 416 4.26 -10.68 -25.47
C LEU A 416 4.64 -12.16 -25.53
N ARG A 417 5.93 -12.49 -25.38
CA ARG A 417 6.40 -13.88 -25.41
C ARG A 417 5.81 -14.70 -24.26
N LYS A 418 5.79 -14.14 -23.04
CA LYS A 418 5.23 -14.82 -21.86
C LYS A 418 3.73 -15.02 -21.96
N VAL A 419 2.97 -14.00 -22.40
CA VAL A 419 1.52 -14.14 -22.62
C VAL A 419 1.23 -15.19 -23.70
N CYS A 420 1.94 -15.13 -24.83
CA CYS A 420 1.81 -16.14 -25.88
C CYS A 420 2.13 -17.53 -25.35
N ARG A 421 3.19 -17.71 -24.57
CA ARG A 421 3.51 -19.01 -23.95
C ARG A 421 2.42 -19.47 -23.00
N MET A 422 1.94 -18.60 -22.11
CA MET A 422 0.89 -18.93 -21.14
C MET A 422 -0.40 -19.36 -21.84
N LEU A 423 -0.87 -18.58 -22.82
CA LEU A 423 -2.11 -18.88 -23.54
C LEU A 423 -1.94 -20.01 -24.56
N TYR A 424 -0.79 -20.14 -25.21
CA TYR A 424 -0.59 -21.16 -26.25
C TYR A 424 -0.21 -22.51 -25.66
N THR A 425 0.72 -22.57 -24.71
CA THR A 425 1.18 -23.84 -24.12
C THR A 425 0.20 -24.38 -23.09
N LEU A 426 -0.45 -23.51 -22.30
CA LEU A 426 -1.27 -23.93 -21.16
C LEU A 426 -2.78 -23.91 -21.44
N ALA A 427 -3.25 -23.37 -22.57
CA ALA A 427 -4.64 -23.51 -22.99
C ALA A 427 -4.85 -24.84 -23.77
N PRO A 428 -5.93 -25.58 -23.46
CA PRO A 428 -6.22 -26.86 -24.11
C PRO A 428 -6.63 -26.70 -25.58
N SER A 429 -6.36 -27.75 -26.34
CA SER A 429 -6.57 -27.87 -27.78
C SER A 429 -8.04 -28.09 -28.13
N GLU A 430 -8.74 -26.99 -28.35
CA GLU A 430 -9.76 -26.75 -29.39
C GLU A 430 -10.30 -25.34 -29.16
N LEU A 431 -10.01 -24.42 -30.09
CA LEU A 431 -10.51 -23.05 -30.05
C LEU A 431 -12.00 -23.11 -30.40
N PRO A 432 -12.90 -22.50 -29.61
CA PRO A 432 -14.32 -22.44 -29.97
C PRO A 432 -14.53 -21.80 -31.36
N ASP A 433 -15.34 -22.44 -32.20
CA ASP A 433 -15.54 -22.04 -33.60
C ASP A 433 -16.30 -20.70 -33.77
N THR A 434 -16.97 -20.18 -32.74
CA THR A 434 -17.80 -18.96 -32.88
C THR A 434 -17.82 -18.02 -31.68
N TRP A 435 -17.90 -16.73 -32.00
CA TRP A 435 -18.00 -15.58 -31.08
C TRP A 435 -19.33 -15.52 -30.31
N ASP A 436 -20.38 -16.13 -30.86
CA ASP A 436 -21.77 -15.93 -30.44
C ASP A 436 -22.05 -16.39 -29.00
N HIS A 437 -21.23 -17.29 -28.45
CA HIS A 437 -21.39 -17.80 -27.09
C HIS A 437 -20.66 -16.98 -26.01
N ILE A 438 -19.74 -16.07 -26.36
CA ILE A 438 -18.95 -15.30 -25.37
C ILE A 438 -19.80 -14.23 -24.66
N SER A 439 -20.78 -13.66 -25.37
CA SER A 439 -21.70 -12.65 -24.83
C SER A 439 -22.52 -13.16 -23.64
N GLN A 440 -22.81 -14.46 -23.61
CA GLN A 440 -23.57 -15.12 -22.55
C GLN A 440 -22.69 -15.55 -21.36
N MET A 441 -21.36 -15.54 -21.53
CA MET A 441 -20.39 -15.97 -20.50
C MET A 441 -19.64 -14.81 -19.83
N CYS A 442 -20.00 -13.56 -20.10
CA CYS A 442 -19.72 -12.48 -19.16
C CYS A 442 -20.61 -12.72 -17.95
N GLY A 443 -20.05 -13.38 -16.92
CA GLY A 443 -20.77 -13.71 -15.71
C GLY A 443 -21.51 -12.50 -15.14
N MET A 444 -22.68 -12.77 -14.57
CA MET A 444 -23.49 -11.78 -13.86
C MET A 444 -22.59 -10.94 -12.94
N PRO A 445 -22.68 -9.60 -12.96
CA PRO A 445 -21.95 -8.76 -12.02
C PRO A 445 -22.23 -9.27 -10.61
N ARG A 446 -21.20 -9.74 -9.92
CA ARG A 446 -21.31 -9.96 -8.48
C ARG A 446 -21.65 -8.60 -7.86
N SER A 447 -22.43 -8.62 -6.77
CA SER A 447 -22.72 -7.42 -5.98
C SER A 447 -21.44 -6.60 -5.81
N PRO A 448 -21.48 -5.26 -5.95
CA PRO A 448 -20.30 -4.42 -5.97
C PRO A 448 -19.65 -4.40 -4.59
N GLU A 449 -18.84 -5.41 -4.29
CA GLU A 449 -17.80 -5.25 -3.31
C GLU A 449 -16.94 -4.09 -3.81
N LYS A 450 -16.78 -3.07 -2.95
CA LYS A 450 -16.14 -1.81 -3.30
C LYS A 450 -14.62 -1.99 -3.41
N HIS A 451 -14.17 -2.75 -4.41
CA HIS A 451 -12.78 -2.95 -4.73
C HIS A 451 -12.14 -1.64 -5.20
N CYS A 452 -10.92 -1.42 -4.77
CA CYS A 452 -10.09 -0.30 -5.15
C CYS A 452 -8.86 -0.81 -5.90
N VAL A 453 -8.48 -0.12 -6.97
CA VAL A 453 -7.22 -0.30 -7.67
C VAL A 453 -6.17 0.53 -6.94
N LEU A 454 -5.14 -0.14 -6.44
CA LEU A 454 -3.98 0.50 -5.87
C LEU A 454 -2.95 0.74 -6.99
N GLN A 455 -2.62 2.00 -7.26
CA GLN A 455 -1.77 2.43 -8.37
C GLN A 455 -0.62 3.31 -7.88
N ALA A 456 0.46 3.36 -8.64
CA ALA A 456 1.59 4.27 -8.41
C ALA A 456 1.75 5.26 -9.57
N TRP A 457 1.91 6.53 -9.22
CA TRP A 457 2.06 7.65 -10.15
C TRP A 457 3.38 8.35 -9.87
N ASP A 458 4.00 8.84 -10.93
CA ASP A 458 5.24 9.61 -10.84
C ASP A 458 4.90 11.08 -10.64
N LEU A 459 5.44 11.70 -9.58
CA LEU A 459 5.32 13.14 -9.33
C LEU A 459 6.62 13.89 -9.62
N ASP A 460 7.68 13.22 -10.10
CA ASP A 460 8.96 13.89 -10.42
C ASP A 460 8.78 15.04 -11.43
N SER A 461 7.76 14.96 -12.31
CA SER A 461 7.44 16.01 -13.28
C SER A 461 6.56 17.13 -12.75
N PHE A 462 5.95 16.98 -11.57
CA PHE A 462 4.99 17.96 -11.06
C PHE A 462 5.69 19.17 -10.45
N HIS A 463 5.63 20.30 -11.15
CA HIS A 463 6.18 21.57 -10.69
C HIS A 463 5.13 22.69 -10.60
N GLY A 464 3.86 22.33 -10.41
CA GLY A 464 2.76 23.28 -10.27
C GLY A 464 2.09 23.70 -11.56
N ASP A 465 2.20 22.89 -12.62
CA ASP A 465 1.36 23.00 -13.83
C ASP A 465 0.25 21.93 -13.80
N VAL A 466 -0.92 22.28 -14.35
CA VAL A 466 -2.04 21.35 -14.56
C VAL A 466 -1.66 20.25 -15.54
N ASP A 467 -0.80 20.56 -16.51
CA ASP A 467 -0.36 19.60 -17.53
C ASP A 467 0.55 18.49 -16.97
N ASP A 468 1.14 18.70 -15.79
CA ASP A 468 1.99 17.73 -15.10
C ASP A 468 1.19 16.78 -14.19
N LEU A 469 -0.13 17.00 -14.03
CA LEU A 469 -0.95 16.18 -13.14
C LEU A 469 -1.16 14.76 -13.69
N PRO A 470 -1.21 13.74 -12.81
CA PRO A 470 -1.58 12.39 -13.22
C PRO A 470 -2.99 12.32 -13.82
N ASP A 471 -3.14 11.51 -14.88
CA ASP A 471 -4.44 11.15 -15.43
C ASP A 471 -5.00 9.92 -14.72
N PHE A 472 -5.82 10.15 -13.69
CA PHE A 472 -6.45 9.09 -12.91
C PHE A 472 -7.51 8.28 -13.67
N LYS A 473 -7.76 8.58 -14.95
CA LYS A 473 -8.57 7.73 -15.84
C LYS A 473 -7.76 6.60 -16.49
N GLU A 474 -6.43 6.62 -16.39
CA GLU A 474 -5.52 5.51 -16.75
C GLU A 474 -5.56 4.40 -15.67
N ASP A 475 -6.73 3.80 -15.44
CA ASP A 475 -7.01 2.77 -14.43
C ASP A 475 -6.21 1.45 -14.58
N TRP A 476 -5.55 1.27 -15.71
CA TRP A 476 -4.70 0.12 -16.06
C TRP A 476 -3.21 0.38 -15.81
N LYS A 477 -2.81 1.63 -15.57
CA LYS A 477 -1.41 2.03 -15.48
C LYS A 477 -0.86 1.79 -14.07
N ASN A 478 0.34 1.24 -14.00
CA ASN A 478 1.13 1.04 -12.77
C ASN A 478 0.32 0.41 -11.62
N VAL A 479 -0.55 -0.53 -11.96
CA VAL A 479 -1.40 -1.23 -10.98
C VAL A 479 -0.52 -2.13 -10.11
N ILE A 480 -0.59 -1.90 -8.80
CA ILE A 480 0.04 -2.74 -7.79
C ILE A 480 -0.86 -3.94 -7.51
N THR A 481 -2.13 -3.68 -7.19
CA THR A 481 -3.12 -4.71 -6.85
C THR A 481 -4.54 -4.17 -6.80
N ILE A 482 -5.53 -5.07 -6.75
CA ILE A 482 -6.93 -4.77 -6.46
C ILE A 482 -7.23 -5.21 -5.03
N CYS A 483 -7.62 -4.27 -4.18
CA CYS A 483 -7.78 -4.49 -2.75
C CYS A 483 -9.02 -3.81 -2.16
N LEU A 484 -9.31 -4.12 -0.90
CA LEU A 484 -10.38 -3.54 -0.12
C LEU A 484 -9.85 -2.32 0.63
N ILE A 485 -10.35 -1.13 0.30
CA ILE A 485 -10.01 0.11 0.99
C ILE A 485 -11.29 0.81 1.39
N ASN A 486 -11.49 0.98 2.70
CA ASN A 486 -12.55 1.81 3.25
C ASN A 486 -12.00 3.13 3.78
N ASN A 487 -10.78 3.11 4.34
CA ASN A 487 -10.09 4.26 4.91
C ASN A 487 -8.57 4.12 4.78
N ASP A 488 -7.84 5.17 5.20
CA ASP A 488 -6.38 5.23 5.12
C ASP A 488 -5.66 4.13 5.89
N SER A 489 -6.27 3.64 6.97
CA SER A 489 -5.72 2.58 7.81
C SER A 489 -5.77 1.19 7.14
N ASN A 490 -6.47 1.01 6.01
CA ASN A 490 -6.58 -0.28 5.33
C ASN A 490 -5.41 -0.60 4.40
N VAL A 491 -4.55 0.36 4.10
CA VAL A 491 -3.30 0.19 3.38
C VAL A 491 -2.17 0.64 4.28
N ALA A 492 -1.08 -0.11 4.34
CA ALA A 492 0.11 0.30 5.09
C ALA A 492 1.29 0.39 4.14
N ILE A 493 2.09 1.44 4.29
CA ILE A 493 3.38 1.61 3.63
C ILE A 493 4.46 1.39 4.67
N SER A 494 5.48 0.59 4.35
CA SER A 494 6.62 0.37 5.25
C SER A 494 7.38 1.68 5.50
N GLN A 495 8.05 1.82 6.64
CA GLN A 495 8.83 3.03 6.95
C GLN A 495 9.97 3.30 5.94
N CYS A 496 10.50 2.27 5.30
CA CYS A 496 11.48 2.40 4.21
C CYS A 496 10.84 2.66 2.84
N GLU A 497 9.50 2.72 2.76
CA GLU A 497 8.70 2.94 1.54
C GLU A 497 8.97 1.94 0.39
N GLN A 498 9.57 0.80 0.71
CA GLN A 498 9.85 -0.27 -0.25
C GLN A 498 8.73 -1.30 -0.35
N TYR A 499 7.80 -1.33 0.60
CA TYR A 499 6.74 -2.32 0.68
C TYR A 499 5.39 -1.68 0.97
N VAL A 500 4.36 -2.28 0.37
CA VAL A 500 2.96 -1.95 0.63
C VAL A 500 2.21 -3.19 1.06
N ALA A 501 1.42 -3.07 2.12
CA ALA A 501 0.51 -4.12 2.57
C ALA A 501 -0.93 -3.71 2.28
N SER A 502 -1.71 -4.64 1.73
CA SER A 502 -3.12 -4.44 1.42
C SER A 502 -3.90 -5.74 1.57
N VAL A 503 -5.23 -5.67 1.65
CA VAL A 503 -6.09 -6.86 1.72
C VAL A 503 -6.92 -6.98 0.45
N ARG A 504 -6.78 -8.09 -0.27
CA ARG A 504 -7.65 -8.45 -1.38
C ARG A 504 -8.72 -9.44 -0.93
N PHE A 505 -9.82 -9.51 -1.69
CA PHE A 505 -10.88 -10.50 -1.45
C PHE A 505 -11.05 -11.40 -2.67
N ARG A 506 -11.12 -12.71 -2.42
CA ARG A 506 -11.38 -13.75 -3.42
C ARG A 506 -12.50 -14.66 -2.93
N SER A 507 -12.15 -15.88 -2.51
CA SER A 507 -13.00 -16.75 -1.68
C SER A 507 -12.87 -16.40 -0.20
N VAL A 508 -11.70 -15.91 0.20
CA VAL A 508 -11.37 -15.42 1.55
C VAL A 508 -10.60 -14.11 1.43
N LYS A 509 -10.40 -13.42 2.56
CA LYS A 509 -9.53 -12.25 2.60
C LYS A 509 -8.09 -12.70 2.57
N GLU A 510 -7.28 -12.06 1.75
CA GLU A 510 -5.85 -12.33 1.64
C GLU A 510 -5.10 -11.02 1.87
N MET A 511 -4.38 -10.92 2.98
CA MET A 511 -3.41 -9.85 3.17
C MET A 511 -2.20 -10.17 2.32
N GLU A 512 -1.77 -9.22 1.49
CA GLU A 512 -0.58 -9.34 0.67
C GLU A 512 0.38 -8.18 0.92
N ILE A 513 1.67 -8.49 0.85
CA ILE A 513 2.75 -7.51 0.85
C ILE A 513 3.38 -7.52 -0.54
N ARG A 514 3.41 -6.35 -1.19
CA ARG A 514 4.03 -6.18 -2.50
C ARG A 514 5.20 -5.20 -2.45
N SER A 515 6.16 -5.40 -3.35
CA SER A 515 7.28 -4.47 -3.49
C SER A 515 6.85 -3.20 -4.22
N LEU A 516 7.31 -2.07 -3.69
CA LEU A 516 7.29 -0.77 -4.32
C LEU A 516 8.67 -0.41 -4.92
N ARG A 517 9.68 -1.27 -4.87
CA ARG A 517 10.99 -0.88 -5.44
C ARG A 517 10.93 -0.91 -6.98
N ARG A 518 11.73 -0.06 -7.64
CA ARG A 518 11.70 0.07 -9.11
C ARG A 518 12.12 -1.22 -9.84
N ASP A 519 13.05 -1.97 -9.24
CA ASP A 519 13.64 -3.22 -9.73
C ASP A 519 12.66 -4.40 -9.71
N ASN A 520 11.73 -4.45 -8.74
CA ASN A 520 10.77 -5.53 -8.61
C ASN A 520 9.35 -5.04 -8.28
N PHE A 521 8.96 -3.92 -8.87
CA PHE A 521 7.68 -3.28 -8.65
C PHE A 521 6.49 -4.24 -8.85
N GLY A 522 5.60 -4.28 -7.85
CA GLY A 522 4.41 -5.13 -7.87
C GLY A 522 4.65 -6.61 -7.54
N GLU A 523 5.90 -7.04 -7.32
CA GLU A 523 6.22 -8.41 -6.90
C GLU A 523 5.53 -8.75 -5.57
N SER A 524 4.84 -9.89 -5.52
CA SER A 524 4.20 -10.40 -4.31
C SER A 524 5.23 -11.07 -3.41
N ILE A 525 5.49 -10.48 -2.24
CA ILE A 525 6.52 -10.94 -1.30
C ILE A 525 5.91 -11.91 -0.28
N PHE A 526 4.72 -11.62 0.20
CA PHE A 526 4.08 -12.37 1.28
C PHE A 526 2.57 -12.35 1.10
N VAL A 527 1.91 -13.47 1.38
CA VAL A 527 0.45 -13.59 1.36
C VAL A 527 -0.01 -14.36 2.59
N PHE A 528 -1.05 -13.87 3.27
CA PHE A 528 -1.68 -14.50 4.41
C PHE A 528 -3.19 -14.48 4.28
N LYS A 529 -3.84 -15.64 4.46
CA LYS A 529 -5.29 -15.78 4.27
C LYS A 529 -6.03 -15.79 5.60
N PHE A 530 -7.15 -15.09 5.68
CA PHE A 530 -7.99 -15.03 6.87
C PHE A 530 -9.47 -14.76 6.51
N THR A 531 -10.38 -15.05 7.43
CA THR A 531 -11.84 -14.89 7.22
C THR A 531 -12.45 -13.71 8.00
N ALA A 532 -11.83 -13.34 9.12
CA ALA A 532 -12.28 -12.26 10.01
C ALA A 532 -12.37 -10.90 9.30
N ASN A 533 -13.19 -9.99 9.82
CA ASN A 533 -13.26 -8.61 9.30
C ASN A 533 -12.05 -7.81 9.80
N PHE A 534 -11.25 -7.26 8.89
CA PHE A 534 -10.13 -6.41 9.27
C PHE A 534 -10.54 -4.94 9.38
N VAL A 535 -9.78 -4.17 10.16
CA VAL A 535 -10.01 -2.74 10.37
C VAL A 535 -8.80 -1.88 10.04
N SER A 536 -7.58 -2.41 10.22
CA SER A 536 -6.36 -1.70 9.84
C SER A 536 -5.18 -2.62 9.60
N LEU A 537 -4.19 -2.10 8.88
CA LEU A 537 -2.87 -2.67 8.67
C LEU A 537 -1.80 -1.71 9.18
N SER A 538 -0.69 -2.24 9.67
CA SER A 538 0.46 -1.40 10.04
C SER A 538 1.77 -2.19 10.03
N PHE A 539 2.79 -1.62 9.38
CA PHE A 539 4.15 -2.17 9.40
C PHE A 539 4.87 -1.83 10.70
N SER A 540 5.68 -2.76 11.20
CA SER A 540 6.66 -2.46 12.24
C SER A 540 7.78 -1.55 11.71
N PRO A 541 8.52 -0.86 12.58
CA PRO A 541 9.62 0.03 12.19
C PRO A 541 10.66 -0.62 11.27
N SER A 542 11.00 -1.89 11.48
CA SER A 542 11.91 -2.63 10.58
C SER A 542 11.32 -2.95 9.20
N GLY A 543 10.00 -2.85 9.03
CA GLY A 543 9.26 -3.34 7.86
C GLY A 543 9.15 -4.87 7.79
N ARG A 544 9.65 -5.61 8.79
CA ARG A 544 9.59 -7.07 8.84
C ARG A 544 8.23 -7.60 9.27
N TYR A 545 7.59 -6.93 10.24
CA TYR A 545 6.30 -7.38 10.77
C TYR A 545 5.15 -6.54 10.22
N VAL A 546 4.00 -7.17 10.00
CA VAL A 546 2.73 -6.49 9.71
C VAL A 546 1.70 -6.86 10.76
N ALA A 547 1.14 -5.86 11.42
CA ALA A 547 -0.02 -5.99 12.27
C ALA A 547 -1.31 -5.90 11.44
N VAL A 548 -2.21 -6.88 11.62
CA VAL A 548 -3.56 -6.89 11.05
C VAL A 548 -4.56 -6.77 12.20
N GLY A 549 -5.24 -5.63 12.27
CA GLY A 549 -6.31 -5.40 13.24
C GLY A 549 -7.61 -6.03 12.78
N LEU A 550 -8.30 -6.74 13.66
CA LEU A 550 -9.59 -7.36 13.34
C LEU A 550 -10.72 -6.75 14.18
N ARG A 551 -11.89 -6.61 13.53
CA ARG A 551 -13.15 -6.31 14.20
C ARG A 551 -13.74 -7.61 14.73
N CYS A 552 -13.67 -7.79 16.05
CA CYS A 552 -14.23 -8.97 16.72
C CYS A 552 -15.39 -8.56 17.64
N ARG A 553 -16.55 -9.18 17.44
CA ARG A 553 -17.72 -9.05 18.32
C ARG A 553 -17.66 -10.15 19.38
N ARG A 554 -17.40 -9.78 20.64
CA ARG A 554 -17.38 -10.61 21.86
C ARG A 554 -16.19 -11.59 21.99
N ASN A 555 -15.63 -11.61 23.21
CA ASN A 555 -14.65 -12.52 23.85
C ASN A 555 -13.33 -12.86 23.14
N LEU A 556 -13.11 -12.44 21.90
CA LEU A 556 -11.93 -12.83 21.12
C LEU A 556 -11.42 -11.67 20.26
N LYS A 557 -10.80 -10.65 20.87
CA LYS A 557 -10.25 -9.48 20.16
C LYS A 557 -8.85 -9.78 19.66
N TYR A 558 -8.75 -10.19 18.40
CA TYR A 558 -7.47 -10.62 17.84
C TYR A 558 -6.81 -9.54 16.98
N ALA A 559 -5.49 -9.42 17.13
CA ALA A 559 -4.62 -8.91 16.10
C ALA A 559 -3.72 -10.05 15.59
N TYR A 560 -3.44 -10.08 14.30
CA TYR A 560 -2.36 -10.92 13.78
C TYR A 560 -1.10 -10.09 13.64
N ILE A 561 0.03 -10.58 14.15
CA ILE A 561 1.35 -10.06 13.83
C ILE A 561 2.04 -11.07 12.92
N LEU A 562 2.30 -10.67 11.69
CA LEU A 562 2.79 -11.53 10.61
C LEU A 562 4.24 -11.19 10.30
N ASP A 563 5.11 -12.19 10.21
CA ASP A 563 6.53 -12.02 9.86
C ASP A 563 6.68 -12.20 8.34
N LYS A 564 6.98 -11.10 7.62
CA LYS A 564 7.15 -11.10 6.15
C LYS A 564 8.23 -12.07 5.69
N ASP A 565 9.29 -12.24 6.49
CA ASP A 565 10.48 -13.00 6.10
C ASP A 565 10.38 -14.48 6.49
N ARG A 566 9.39 -14.85 7.31
CA ARG A 566 9.05 -16.26 7.50
C ARG A 566 8.48 -16.77 6.19
N ARG A 567 9.10 -17.83 5.66
CA ARG A 567 8.65 -18.49 4.44
C ARG A 567 7.21 -19.01 4.59
N TRP A 568 6.23 -18.20 4.20
CA TRP A 568 4.94 -18.68 3.74
C TRP A 568 5.15 -19.17 2.31
N ARG A 569 5.41 -20.47 2.13
CA ARG A 569 5.41 -21.02 0.76
C ARG A 569 3.97 -21.07 0.27
N ILE A 570 3.67 -20.24 -0.71
CA ILE A 570 2.53 -20.48 -1.60
C ILE A 570 2.78 -21.85 -2.25
N GLY A 571 1.88 -22.82 -2.06
CA GLY A 571 1.94 -24.10 -2.78
C GLY A 571 2.40 -25.35 -2.03
N VAL A 572 2.33 -25.44 -0.70
CA VAL A 572 2.45 -26.74 0.00
C VAL A 572 1.22 -27.02 0.84
N ASN A 573 0.30 -27.83 0.33
CA ASN A 573 -0.44 -28.82 1.11
C ASN A 573 -0.85 -30.00 0.23
N LEU A 574 -0.24 -31.16 0.47
CA LEU A 574 -0.90 -32.46 0.68
C LEU A 574 0.18 -33.55 0.82
N GLY A 575 0.09 -34.34 1.89
CA GLY A 575 0.55 -35.74 1.91
C GLY A 575 1.80 -36.08 2.72
N LEU A 576 1.65 -36.20 4.05
CA LEU A 576 1.99 -37.48 4.70
C LEU A 576 0.72 -37.87 5.47
N PRO A 577 0.12 -39.04 5.21
CA PRO A 577 -1.05 -39.50 5.95
C PRO A 577 -0.56 -40.05 7.30
N ASP A 578 -0.86 -39.33 8.38
CA ASP A 578 -1.01 -40.01 9.67
C ASP A 578 -2.46 -40.50 9.74
N ASP A 579 -2.60 -41.81 9.70
CA ASP A 579 -3.84 -42.51 10.02
C ASP A 579 -4.29 -42.13 11.44
N SER A 580 -5.32 -41.29 11.55
CA SER A 580 -6.46 -41.53 12.44
C SER A 580 -7.50 -40.41 12.35
N SER A 581 -8.72 -40.87 12.09
CA SER A 581 -10.03 -40.22 12.18
C SER A 581 -10.15 -38.95 13.05
N SER A 582 -10.70 -37.88 12.45
CA SER A 582 -12.04 -37.31 12.74
C SER A 582 -12.13 -35.78 12.62
N SER A 583 -13.27 -35.33 12.08
CA SER A 583 -13.80 -33.95 12.02
C SER A 583 -13.19 -32.96 11.00
N SER A 584 -13.88 -32.90 9.86
CA SER A 584 -13.83 -31.88 8.83
C SER A 584 -14.40 -30.54 9.32
N GLU A 585 -13.50 -29.61 9.66
CA GLU A 585 -13.63 -28.13 9.64
C GLU A 585 -12.32 -27.43 10.09
N ALA A 586 -11.34 -28.19 10.61
CA ALA A 586 -10.07 -27.69 11.16
C ALA A 586 -8.94 -27.42 10.14
N GLY A 587 -9.14 -27.71 8.84
CA GLY A 587 -8.05 -27.79 7.85
C GLY A 587 -7.42 -26.46 7.41
N THR A 588 -8.16 -25.34 7.49
CA THR A 588 -7.64 -24.00 7.12
C THR A 588 -7.03 -23.25 8.30
N VAL A 589 -7.37 -23.64 9.53
CA VAL A 589 -6.88 -22.99 10.76
C VAL A 589 -5.48 -23.49 11.12
N SER A 590 -5.20 -24.79 10.97
CA SER A 590 -3.92 -25.41 11.36
C SER A 590 -2.71 -24.94 10.54
N GLN A 591 -2.91 -24.43 9.31
CA GLN A 591 -1.82 -23.98 8.44
C GLN A 591 -1.36 -22.55 8.75
N ASN A 592 -2.28 -21.71 9.25
CA ASN A 592 -2.02 -20.31 9.61
C ASN A 592 -1.29 -20.14 10.94
N GLU A 593 -1.30 -21.15 11.82
CA GLU A 593 -0.65 -21.10 13.14
C GLU A 593 0.88 -20.98 13.08
N ARG A 594 1.51 -21.29 11.94
CA ARG A 594 2.98 -21.30 11.82
C ARG A 594 3.62 -19.94 11.46
N VAL A 595 2.86 -18.96 10.98
CA VAL A 595 3.45 -17.77 10.32
C VAL A 595 3.14 -16.43 11.01
N GLY A 596 2.25 -16.43 11.99
CA GLY A 596 1.90 -15.22 12.74
C GLY A 596 1.65 -15.46 14.22
N ILE A 597 1.80 -14.40 15.01
CA ILE A 597 1.36 -14.38 16.41
C ILE A 597 -0.08 -13.88 16.42
N LYS A 598 -0.99 -14.71 16.93
CA LYS A 598 -2.37 -14.31 17.21
C LYS A 598 -2.43 -13.71 18.61
N LEU A 599 -2.57 -12.40 18.71
CA LEU A 599 -2.59 -11.67 19.98
C LEU A 599 -4.03 -11.35 20.40
N CYS A 600 -4.40 -11.68 21.63
CA CYS A 600 -5.59 -11.12 22.27
C CYS A 600 -5.25 -9.75 22.85
N LEU A 601 -5.73 -8.67 22.23
CA LEU A 601 -5.47 -7.32 22.70
C LEU A 601 -6.79 -6.58 22.94
N PRO A 602 -7.08 -6.13 24.18
CA PRO A 602 -6.46 -6.47 25.48
C PRO A 602 -6.84 -7.87 25.99
N ARG A 603 -6.09 -8.45 26.95
CA ARG A 603 -6.36 -9.80 27.47
C ARG A 603 -7.64 -9.89 28.30
N ASP A 604 -8.06 -8.79 28.91
CA ASP A 604 -9.32 -8.68 29.63
C ASP A 604 -10.44 -8.23 28.66
N PRO A 605 -11.28 -9.15 28.16
CA PRO A 605 -12.27 -8.82 27.14
C PRO A 605 -13.37 -7.90 27.66
N ASP A 606 -13.64 -7.89 28.97
CA ASP A 606 -14.77 -7.20 29.60
C ASP A 606 -14.54 -5.69 29.76
N LYS A 607 -13.27 -5.25 29.85
CA LYS A 607 -12.90 -3.84 30.06
C LYS A 607 -12.86 -2.98 28.81
N TYR A 608 -12.94 -3.57 27.63
CA TYR A 608 -12.66 -2.88 26.37
C TYR A 608 -13.72 -3.21 25.30
N LEU A 609 -13.97 -2.30 24.36
CA LEU A 609 -14.85 -2.58 23.21
C LEU A 609 -14.05 -3.08 22.00
N GLU A 610 -14.68 -3.09 20.82
CA GLU A 610 -14.07 -3.47 19.53
C GLU A 610 -12.81 -2.62 19.21
N ILE A 611 -11.82 -3.23 18.56
CA ILE A 611 -10.67 -2.53 17.97
C ILE A 611 -11.15 -1.84 16.70
N ASN A 612 -10.91 -0.52 16.60
CA ASN A 612 -11.16 0.25 15.39
C ASN A 612 -9.89 0.45 14.57
N CYS A 613 -8.74 0.58 15.23
CA CYS A 613 -7.45 0.78 14.58
C CYS A 613 -6.32 0.20 15.46
N ILE A 614 -5.33 -0.40 14.80
CA ILE A 614 -4.03 -0.79 15.35
C ILE A 614 -2.93 -0.20 14.48
N LYS A 615 -1.95 0.43 15.11
CA LYS A 615 -0.73 0.95 14.47
C LYS A 615 0.49 0.51 15.27
N TRP A 616 1.57 0.13 14.61
CA TRP A 616 2.88 0.03 15.24
C TRP A 616 3.38 1.42 15.57
N ALA A 617 4.03 1.55 16.73
CA ALA A 617 4.77 2.76 17.03
C ALA A 617 5.95 2.88 16.06
N SER A 618 6.11 4.03 15.41
CA SER A 618 7.24 4.29 14.49
C SER A 618 8.60 4.17 15.16
N LEU A 619 8.67 4.37 16.48
CA LEU A 619 9.88 4.15 17.25
C LEU A 619 10.05 2.65 17.59
N PRO A 620 11.17 2.03 17.21
CA PRO A 620 11.48 0.63 17.52
C PRO A 620 11.34 0.35 19.02
N GLY A 621 10.65 -0.74 19.38
CA GLY A 621 10.48 -1.15 20.78
C GLY A 621 9.39 -0.42 21.59
N TYR A 622 8.69 0.58 21.01
CA TYR A 622 7.57 1.28 21.68
C TYR A 622 6.21 0.58 21.52
N GLY A 623 6.19 -0.60 20.87
CA GLY A 623 5.03 -1.46 20.80
C GLY A 623 3.96 -1.03 19.80
N LEU A 624 2.70 -1.19 20.20
CA LEU A 624 1.51 -1.01 19.39
C LEU A 624 0.61 0.07 20.00
N LEU A 625 -0.06 0.83 19.16
CA LEU A 625 -1.06 1.83 19.50
C LEU A 625 -2.43 1.29 19.08
N LEU A 626 -3.39 1.25 20.00
CA LEU A 626 -4.73 0.74 19.76
C LEU A 626 -5.79 1.82 19.94
N GLY A 627 -6.53 2.05 18.87
CA GLY A 627 -7.77 2.83 18.87
C GLY A 627 -8.93 1.88 19.10
N LEU A 628 -9.60 2.01 20.24
CA LEU A 628 -10.77 1.22 20.58
C LEU A 628 -12.03 2.10 20.48
N LYS A 629 -13.19 1.44 20.38
CA LYS A 629 -14.48 2.14 20.37
C LYS A 629 -14.79 2.89 21.68
N SER A 630 -14.18 2.52 22.79
CA SER A 630 -14.40 3.16 24.10
C SER A 630 -13.23 4.00 24.61
N LYS A 631 -12.00 3.70 24.18
CA LYS A 631 -10.76 4.24 24.78
C LYS A 631 -9.63 4.26 23.75
N PHE A 632 -8.62 5.09 24.00
CA PHE A 632 -7.32 4.96 23.37
C PHE A 632 -6.37 4.21 24.31
N VAL A 633 -5.71 3.17 23.82
CA VAL A 633 -4.85 2.31 24.62
C VAL A 633 -3.51 2.19 23.91
N GLN A 634 -2.42 2.49 24.62
CA GLN A 634 -1.11 2.04 24.18
C GLN A 634 -0.87 0.63 24.68
N VAL A 635 -0.46 -0.24 23.76
CA VAL A 635 -0.03 -1.59 24.04
C VAL A 635 1.49 -1.63 23.98
N CYS A 636 2.06 -1.67 25.18
CA CYS A 636 3.45 -1.83 25.59
C CYS A 636 4.35 -0.60 25.71
N ARG A 637 5.13 -0.67 26.80
CA ARG A 637 6.55 -0.34 26.89
C ARG A 637 7.25 -1.58 27.45
#